data_AF-A0A7C3PB70-F1
#
_entry.id   AF-A0A7C3PB70-F1
#
_cell.length_a   1.000
_cell.length_b   1.000
_cell.length_c   1.000
_cell.angle_alpha   90.00
_cell.angle_beta   90.00
_cell.angle_gamma   90.00
#
_symmetry.space_group_name_H-M   'P 1'
#
loop_
_entity.id
_entity.type
_entity.pdbx_description
1 polymer ?
#
loop_
_entity_poly.entity_id
_entity_poly.type
_entity_poly.pdbx_seq_one_letter_code
_entity_poly.pdbx_strand_id
1 'polypeptide(L)'
;MPNWVKTVDIELSGPIQSIENLKAYQVLRGLLRWQGAPVGYIEMPVNGDRCAASEITKAVLAQGVEWLKHNLVYNRLTQSDNLSWQISELLRLPPNRSHKLLPVTVALCLERIEPNLMACLAVLQQSIYPKLDVLIVDASTEKNELAATVAEFGDRFHYHASPAPSLNAARNFAIQTAKGDILAFLDGSVIPASDWVDALAAAFAEQPQAAAIAGLAIQAESTSASQIWFEQRYSLWRGFQPAWHAFNLTAPIKWNLLGTWQIGTGANLAFRRRVFDQIGGFDLALDQAQLTEGGSDMDLLGRLLLAGEQVFYEPKAIVYYNTPATEAELRSHICRYITSFYAYLSASSQRYPKLKLAFFKVGLWQLLYSLKSLLLIKWFPRRMILMELLAISGCQGKYTKAQQTQTSVSNTPSLVASQPAKRLMAVRTIEVNQPLPTLRDVTDYQTVRVFVRFDDAPIGYVDIENNGRVISPAWLARKIAFTLADELLAVPLAHNQEAVWASLQTALRDYLQADAVAPAQPVPAQLAPDVPVSIIVTTCDRPDDLEVCLQQLLAQETHRPVEIVVADNRPASGLTAPVVAKFSGVKLVSESRPGASYGRNAAIAVTTGDIIVSVDDDVTVPTDWLEKLIAPMARPEVMMVTGNVLPKELETPAQLLYEQIKGGLSSGFKPLEANGDWFYSYERSTPPIWELGVSANAAYRASIFCHPQIGLMDEVLGPGTPTIGGEEVLLMYKVLKAGYTILYEPKAYVWHRHRRELKAFYRQIYGHMKGGTAYLLALWLKEKDPRAFRHLFFELPRYYSRRCYERLRGFDQTPWQYIWSEVSGYVTGFLGYWQSCQRVKKLGYSQPYIPVSERNVVAFAPTAEEIRPLPIQPHSTSASTQDKPSPVSMG
;
A
#
# COMPACT_ATOMS: atom_id res chain seq x y z
N MET A 1 -24.55 1.52 32.64
CA MET A 1 -23.91 2.73 33.20
C MET A 1 -22.54 2.87 32.55
N PRO A 2 -21.86 4.04 32.58
CA PRO A 2 -20.50 4.14 32.06
C PRO A 2 -19.53 3.36 32.98
N ASN A 3 -18.71 2.47 32.40
CA ASN A 3 -17.78 1.61 33.14
C ASN A 3 -16.50 2.39 33.49
N TRP A 4 -16.06 2.32 34.75
CA TRP A 4 -14.81 2.93 35.20
C TRP A 4 -13.62 2.13 34.65
N VAL A 5 -12.61 2.84 34.17
CA VAL A 5 -11.48 2.28 33.43
C VAL A 5 -10.16 2.63 34.12
N LYS A 6 -9.30 1.63 34.34
CA LYS A 6 -7.90 1.85 34.72
C LYS A 6 -6.99 1.60 33.52
N THR A 7 -6.15 2.56 33.14
CA THR A 7 -5.06 2.32 32.19
C THR A 7 -3.80 1.89 32.96
N VAL A 8 -3.10 0.86 32.47
CA VAL A 8 -1.83 0.37 33.02
C VAL A 8 -0.89 -0.05 31.90
N ASP A 9 0.41 0.04 32.11
CA ASP A 9 1.43 -0.52 31.22
C ASP A 9 1.63 -2.02 31.48
N ILE A 10 1.75 -2.81 30.40
CA ILE A 10 2.01 -4.25 30.42
C ILE A 10 3.22 -4.52 29.53
N GLU A 11 4.40 -4.72 30.13
CA GLU A 11 5.61 -5.11 29.41
C GLU A 11 5.57 -6.61 29.08
N LEU A 12 5.72 -6.93 27.79
CA LEU A 12 5.63 -8.27 27.24
C LEU A 12 6.99 -8.97 27.09
N SER A 13 8.10 -8.25 27.33
CA SER A 13 9.47 -8.82 27.34
C SER A 13 9.80 -9.62 28.59
N GLY A 14 8.86 -9.78 29.51
CA GLY A 14 9.00 -10.51 30.76
C GLY A 14 7.69 -11.19 31.17
N PRO A 15 7.70 -11.96 32.26
CA PRO A 15 6.51 -12.63 32.75
C PRO A 15 5.43 -11.60 33.16
N ILE A 16 4.25 -11.70 32.53
CA ILE A 16 3.09 -10.87 32.84
C ILE A 16 2.71 -11.06 34.31
N GLN A 17 2.61 -9.97 35.06
CA GLN A 17 2.21 -9.97 36.48
C GLN A 17 0.70 -9.78 36.63
N SER A 18 0.14 -10.25 37.76
CA SER A 18 -1.24 -9.92 38.14
C SER A 18 -1.34 -8.45 38.54
N ILE A 19 -2.48 -7.83 38.26
CA ILE A 19 -2.76 -6.43 38.62
C ILE A 19 -3.85 -6.42 39.69
N GLU A 20 -3.51 -5.87 40.86
CA GLU A 20 -4.36 -5.80 42.06
C GLU A 20 -4.85 -4.36 42.29
N ASN A 21 -5.69 -4.14 43.32
CA ASN A 21 -6.30 -2.84 43.67
C ASN A 21 -7.26 -2.28 42.60
N LEU A 22 -7.96 -3.16 41.88
CA LEU A 22 -8.87 -2.80 40.79
C LEU A 22 -10.35 -2.69 41.21
N LYS A 23 -10.72 -2.87 42.49
CA LYS A 23 -12.12 -2.93 42.98
C LYS A 23 -13.05 -1.77 42.59
N ALA A 24 -12.50 -0.60 42.29
CA ALA A 24 -13.29 0.54 41.79
C ALA A 24 -13.67 0.37 40.31
N TYR A 25 -12.84 -0.28 39.50
CA TYR A 25 -12.91 -0.29 38.05
C TYR A 25 -13.72 -1.50 37.54
N GLN A 26 -14.35 -1.35 36.37
CA GLN A 26 -15.03 -2.46 35.68
C GLN A 26 -14.26 -2.92 34.44
N VAL A 27 -13.35 -2.09 33.92
CA VAL A 27 -12.51 -2.40 32.76
C VAL A 27 -11.05 -2.06 33.08
N LEU A 28 -10.16 -3.00 32.78
CA LEU A 28 -8.72 -2.78 32.71
C LEU A 28 -8.33 -2.54 31.25
N ARG A 29 -7.65 -1.43 30.98
CA ARG A 29 -7.01 -1.12 29.70
C ARG A 29 -5.51 -1.35 29.84
N GLY A 30 -5.03 -2.47 29.32
CA GLY A 30 -3.62 -2.81 29.29
C GLY A 30 -2.93 -2.21 28.07
N LEU A 31 -2.10 -1.19 28.26
CA LEU A 31 -1.19 -0.65 27.26
C LEU A 31 -0.05 -1.64 27.06
N LEU A 32 -0.01 -2.30 25.91
CA LEU A 32 1.00 -3.31 25.61
C LEU A 32 2.31 -2.64 25.22
N ARG A 33 3.38 -2.95 25.97
CA ARG A 33 4.76 -2.58 25.64
C ARG A 33 5.56 -3.81 25.26
N TRP A 34 6.45 -3.62 24.30
CA TRP A 34 7.40 -4.59 23.84
C TRP A 34 8.79 -3.94 23.84
N GLN A 35 9.63 -4.38 24.77
CA GLN A 35 11.00 -3.92 24.97
C GLN A 35 11.04 -2.40 25.26
N GLY A 36 10.08 -1.95 26.06
CA GLY A 36 9.77 -0.55 26.39
C GLY A 36 8.83 0.14 25.40
N ALA A 37 8.86 -0.23 24.12
CA ALA A 37 8.09 0.48 23.09
C ALA A 37 6.60 0.08 23.12
N PRO A 38 5.65 1.04 23.13
CA PRO A 38 4.23 0.70 23.05
C PRO A 38 3.89 0.15 21.67
N VAL A 39 3.20 -0.99 21.64
CA VAL A 39 2.80 -1.70 20.40
C VAL A 39 1.30 -1.62 20.12
N GLY A 40 0.48 -1.58 21.17
CA GLY A 40 -0.98 -1.60 21.08
C GLY A 40 -1.62 -1.62 22.47
N TYR A 41 -2.87 -2.08 22.55
CA TYR A 41 -3.57 -2.20 23.84
C TYR A 41 -4.56 -3.37 23.85
N ILE A 42 -4.96 -3.77 25.05
CA ILE A 42 -6.05 -4.72 25.31
C ILE A 42 -7.08 -4.06 26.24
N GLU A 43 -8.33 -4.50 26.15
CA GLU A 43 -9.36 -4.20 27.14
C GLU A 43 -9.98 -5.50 27.68
N MET A 44 -10.17 -5.57 28.99
CA MET A 44 -10.71 -6.75 29.67
C MET A 44 -11.53 -6.36 30.92
N PRO A 45 -12.55 -7.15 31.29
CA PRO A 45 -13.33 -6.89 32.50
C PRO A 45 -12.49 -7.12 33.76
N VAL A 46 -12.75 -6.33 34.80
CA VAL A 46 -12.16 -6.53 36.13
C VAL A 46 -13.04 -7.48 36.95
N ASN A 47 -12.44 -8.55 37.47
CA ASN A 47 -13.13 -9.57 38.26
C ASN A 47 -12.83 -9.40 39.76
N GLY A 48 -13.62 -8.55 40.43
CA GLY A 48 -13.42 -8.23 41.85
C GLY A 48 -12.37 -7.14 42.04
N ASP A 49 -11.27 -7.44 42.73
CA ASP A 49 -10.20 -6.48 43.04
C ASP A 49 -8.94 -6.67 42.18
N ARG A 50 -8.97 -7.62 41.22
CA ARG A 50 -7.78 -8.01 40.46
C ARG A 50 -8.07 -8.50 39.05
N CYS A 51 -7.03 -8.49 38.22
CA CYS A 51 -6.92 -9.26 36.99
C CYS A 51 -5.70 -10.17 37.12
N ALA A 52 -5.89 -11.48 37.01
CA ALA A 52 -4.81 -12.44 37.17
C ALA A 52 -3.90 -12.48 35.94
N ALA A 53 -2.59 -12.72 36.14
CA ALA A 53 -1.60 -12.87 35.06
C ALA A 53 -2.06 -13.81 33.92
N SER A 54 -2.76 -14.90 34.24
CA SER A 54 -3.29 -15.86 33.26
C SER A 54 -4.48 -15.31 32.45
N GLU A 55 -5.35 -14.51 33.05
CA GLU A 55 -6.43 -13.80 32.36
C GLU A 55 -5.85 -12.74 31.41
N ILE A 56 -4.85 -11.99 31.88
CA ILE A 56 -4.15 -10.95 31.10
C ILE A 56 -3.43 -11.61 29.91
N THR A 57 -2.68 -12.69 30.14
CA THR A 57 -2.03 -13.48 29.07
C THR A 57 -3.04 -13.95 28.02
N LYS A 58 -4.21 -14.44 28.45
CA LYS A 58 -5.29 -14.84 27.54
C LYS A 58 -5.83 -13.67 26.71
N ALA A 59 -5.95 -12.48 27.31
CA ALA A 59 -6.36 -11.27 26.59
C ALA A 59 -5.28 -10.78 25.60
N VAL A 60 -3.99 -10.84 25.97
CA VAL A 60 -2.87 -10.55 25.04
C VAL A 60 -2.89 -11.49 23.84
N LEU A 61 -3.05 -12.80 24.05
CA LEU A 61 -3.13 -13.79 22.97
C LEU A 61 -4.37 -13.60 22.06
N ALA A 62 -5.44 -13.00 22.57
CA ALA A 62 -6.68 -12.77 21.82
C ALA A 62 -6.75 -11.40 21.10
N GLN A 63 -6.12 -10.36 21.65
CA GLN A 63 -6.26 -8.97 21.19
C GLN A 63 -4.92 -8.31 20.80
N GLY A 64 -3.80 -8.75 21.39
CA GLY A 64 -2.48 -8.13 21.25
C GLY A 64 -1.63 -8.63 20.08
N VAL A 65 -1.90 -9.83 19.57
CA VAL A 65 -1.08 -10.47 18.52
C VAL A 65 -0.99 -9.63 17.24
N GLU A 66 -2.09 -9.02 16.82
CA GLU A 66 -2.14 -8.19 15.61
C GLU A 66 -1.25 -6.93 15.71
N TRP A 67 -1.15 -6.36 16.91
CA TRP A 67 -0.28 -5.22 17.21
C TRP A 67 1.21 -5.61 17.24
N LEU A 68 1.51 -6.78 17.80
CA LEU A 68 2.86 -7.34 17.82
C LEU A 68 3.35 -7.67 16.41
N LYS A 69 2.50 -8.30 15.58
CA LYS A 69 2.78 -8.68 14.19
C LYS A 69 3.47 -7.57 13.39
N HIS A 70 2.86 -6.38 13.36
CA HIS A 70 3.41 -5.22 12.66
C HIS A 70 4.74 -4.73 13.24
N ASN A 71 4.92 -4.80 14.56
CA ASN A 71 6.16 -4.38 15.22
C ASN A 71 7.31 -5.38 14.99
N LEU A 72 7.04 -6.68 14.94
CA LEU A 72 8.03 -7.71 14.61
C LEU A 72 8.61 -7.50 13.20
N VAL A 73 7.73 -7.33 12.20
CA VAL A 73 8.13 -7.08 10.81
C VAL A 73 8.85 -5.72 10.69
N TYR A 74 8.39 -4.67 11.37
CA TYR A 74 9.08 -3.39 11.39
C TYR A 74 10.49 -3.46 11.98
N ASN A 75 10.66 -4.15 13.11
CA ASN A 75 11.96 -4.33 13.74
C ASN A 75 12.90 -5.14 12.83
N ARG A 76 12.41 -6.19 12.16
CA ARG A 76 13.19 -6.97 11.19
C ARG A 76 13.66 -6.14 10.00
N LEU A 77 12.77 -5.33 9.42
CA LEU A 77 13.04 -4.48 8.25
C LEU A 77 13.95 -3.28 8.53
N THR A 78 14.10 -2.90 9.81
CA THR A 78 14.96 -1.77 10.21
C THR A 78 16.35 -2.19 10.70
N GLN A 79 16.64 -3.50 10.79
CA GLN A 79 17.96 -4.02 11.13
C GLN A 79 18.78 -4.34 9.86
N SER A 80 20.10 -4.21 9.96
CA SER A 80 21.02 -4.26 8.82
C SER A 80 21.46 -5.67 8.40
N ASP A 81 21.14 -6.66 9.22
CA ASP A 81 21.74 -8.01 9.15
C ASP A 81 20.82 -9.02 8.43
N ASN A 82 21.43 -10.11 7.99
CA ASN A 82 20.75 -11.22 7.29
C ASN A 82 20.02 -12.14 8.29
N LEU A 83 19.09 -11.54 9.04
CA LEU A 83 18.37 -12.16 10.16
C LEU A 83 17.22 -13.04 9.68
N SER A 84 16.97 -14.10 10.44
CA SER A 84 15.86 -15.02 10.23
C SER A 84 14.50 -14.31 10.25
N TRP A 85 13.56 -14.85 9.48
CA TRP A 85 12.15 -14.46 9.51
C TRP A 85 11.29 -15.40 10.38
N GLN A 86 11.91 -16.40 11.03
CA GLN A 86 11.22 -17.27 11.98
C GLN A 86 10.62 -16.47 13.13
N ILE A 87 9.32 -16.63 13.36
CA ILE A 87 8.55 -15.85 14.33
C ILE A 87 9.16 -15.89 15.74
N SER A 88 9.67 -17.04 16.17
CA SER A 88 10.34 -17.24 17.47
C SER A 88 11.67 -16.50 17.61
N GLU A 89 12.37 -16.23 16.51
CA GLU A 89 13.57 -15.39 16.47
C GLU A 89 13.21 -13.91 16.40
N LEU A 90 12.18 -13.55 15.63
CA LEU A 90 11.65 -12.19 15.56
C LEU A 90 11.20 -11.69 16.94
N LEU A 91 10.57 -12.56 17.74
CA LEU A 91 10.22 -12.31 19.15
C LEU A 91 11.44 -12.12 20.07
N ARG A 92 12.68 -12.31 19.60
CA ARG A 92 13.91 -12.05 20.36
C ARG A 92 14.72 -10.88 19.81
N LEU A 93 14.34 -10.32 18.66
CA LEU A 93 15.02 -9.16 18.09
C LEU A 93 14.83 -7.92 18.98
N PRO A 94 15.90 -7.17 19.33
CA PRO A 94 15.78 -5.93 20.07
C PRO A 94 15.16 -4.82 19.20
N PRO A 95 14.65 -3.72 19.78
CA PRO A 95 14.11 -2.63 19.00
C PRO A 95 15.27 -1.81 18.42
N ASN A 96 15.17 -1.35 17.18
CA ASN A 96 16.25 -0.55 16.61
C ASN A 96 16.34 0.82 17.33
N ARG A 97 17.45 1.03 18.06
CA ARG A 97 17.79 2.29 18.75
C ARG A 97 18.98 3.03 18.11
N SER A 98 19.47 2.59 16.94
CA SER A 98 20.64 3.17 16.26
C SER A 98 20.29 4.44 15.46
N HIS A 99 19.94 5.51 16.16
CA HIS A 99 19.65 6.81 15.55
C HIS A 99 20.55 7.93 16.12
N LYS A 100 20.72 9.01 15.34
CA LYS A 100 21.54 10.16 15.75
C LYS A 100 20.89 10.86 16.94
N LEU A 101 21.61 10.92 18.07
CA LEU A 101 21.19 11.65 19.27
C LEU A 101 21.13 13.16 18.99
N LEU A 102 19.92 13.70 18.86
CA LEU A 102 19.60 15.12 18.67
C LEU A 102 19.43 15.83 20.03
N PRO A 103 19.92 17.07 20.21
CA PRO A 103 19.63 17.85 21.42
C PRO A 103 18.13 18.18 21.55
N VAL A 104 17.54 17.90 22.72
CA VAL A 104 16.12 18.13 23.02
C VAL A 104 15.98 19.06 24.22
N THR A 105 15.33 20.20 24.04
CA THR A 105 14.80 21.02 25.15
C THR A 105 13.33 20.67 25.37
N VAL A 106 12.96 20.30 26.60
CA VAL A 106 11.58 20.09 27.04
C VAL A 106 11.12 21.32 27.82
N ALA A 107 10.14 22.04 27.31
CA ALA A 107 9.60 23.25 27.90
C ALA A 107 8.26 22.98 28.64
N LEU A 108 8.28 23.13 29.96
CA LEU A 108 7.10 23.14 30.82
C LEU A 108 6.71 24.59 31.08
N CYS A 109 5.63 25.05 30.44
CA CYS A 109 5.12 26.41 30.60
C CYS A 109 3.92 26.38 31.54
N LEU A 110 3.96 27.15 32.63
CA LEU A 110 2.99 27.04 33.73
C LEU A 110 2.20 28.34 33.89
N GLU A 111 0.87 28.29 33.72
CA GLU A 111 -0.04 29.39 34.12
C GLU A 111 -0.40 29.31 35.61
N ARG A 112 -0.35 28.10 36.18
CA ARG A 112 -0.64 27.74 37.57
C ARG A 112 0.11 26.46 37.94
N ILE A 113 0.28 26.20 39.23
CA ILE A 113 0.89 24.95 39.71
C ILE A 113 -0.15 23.83 39.63
N GLU A 114 0.13 22.79 38.84
CA GLU A 114 -0.76 21.65 38.62
C GLU A 114 -0.40 20.47 39.52
N PRO A 115 -1.35 19.65 40.02
CA PRO A 115 -1.08 18.56 40.95
C PRO A 115 -0.08 17.51 40.45
N ASN A 116 -0.01 17.31 39.12
CA ASN A 116 0.86 16.32 38.49
C ASN A 116 2.29 16.83 38.22
N LEU A 117 2.59 18.12 38.47
CA LEU A 117 3.86 18.73 38.08
C LEU A 117 5.08 18.00 38.65
N MET A 118 5.03 17.64 39.94
CA MET A 118 6.14 16.93 40.61
C MET A 118 6.33 15.51 40.06
N ALA A 119 5.24 14.81 39.72
CA ALA A 119 5.32 13.49 39.08
C ALA A 119 5.89 13.59 37.66
N CYS A 120 5.52 14.64 36.91
CA CYS A 120 6.05 14.93 35.58
C CYS A 120 7.57 15.21 35.62
N LEU A 121 8.02 16.08 36.53
CA LEU A 121 9.44 16.37 36.72
C LEU A 121 10.23 15.13 37.17
N ALA A 122 9.68 14.29 38.05
CA ALA A 122 10.32 13.05 38.49
C ALA A 122 10.53 12.05 37.33
N VAL A 123 9.59 11.92 36.39
CA VAL A 123 9.79 11.09 35.18
C VAL A 123 10.87 11.67 34.27
N LEU A 124 10.90 12.99 34.07
CA LEU A 124 11.95 13.64 33.27
C LEU A 124 13.33 13.50 33.91
N GLN A 125 13.42 13.48 35.25
CA GLN A 125 14.67 13.24 35.99
C GLN A 125 15.20 11.82 35.80
N GLN A 126 14.30 10.83 35.66
CA GLN A 126 14.64 9.43 35.38
C GLN A 126 15.00 9.18 33.90
N SER A 127 14.84 10.17 33.00
CA SER A 127 15.18 10.01 31.59
C SER A 127 16.69 9.85 31.39
N ILE A 128 17.07 8.69 30.86
CA ILE A 128 18.45 8.35 30.50
C ILE A 128 18.94 9.05 29.23
N TYR A 129 18.10 9.85 28.56
CA TYR A 129 18.47 10.53 27.33
C TYR A 129 19.60 11.55 27.57
N PRO A 130 20.78 11.40 26.93
CA PRO A 130 21.99 12.11 27.34
C PRO A 130 22.02 13.58 26.91
N LYS A 131 21.16 13.99 25.97
CA LYS A 131 21.08 15.37 25.44
C LYS A 131 19.74 16.04 25.76
N LEU A 132 19.22 15.76 26.95
CA LEU A 132 18.01 16.38 27.50
C LEU A 132 18.34 17.65 28.29
N ASP A 133 17.61 18.72 27.98
CA ASP A 133 17.59 20.02 28.65
C ASP A 133 16.13 20.29 29.06
N VAL A 134 15.84 20.66 30.32
CA VAL A 134 14.48 20.84 30.83
C VAL A 134 14.29 22.28 31.29
N LEU A 135 13.37 22.99 30.65
CA LEU A 135 13.11 24.41 30.85
C LEU A 135 11.71 24.62 31.46
N ILE A 136 11.66 25.13 32.68
CA ILE A 136 10.43 25.48 33.39
C ILE A 136 10.23 26.98 33.25
N VAL A 137 9.12 27.41 32.63
CA VAL A 137 8.79 28.83 32.46
C VAL A 137 7.49 29.15 33.18
N ASP A 138 7.61 29.92 34.27
CA ASP A 138 6.54 30.13 35.24
C ASP A 138 5.85 31.49 35.08
N ALA A 139 4.62 31.45 34.59
CA ALA A 139 3.71 32.59 34.46
C ALA A 139 2.71 32.70 35.63
N SER A 140 2.79 31.80 36.62
CA SER A 140 1.88 31.76 37.76
C SER A 140 2.14 32.88 38.78
N THR A 141 1.27 32.96 39.79
CA THR A 141 1.38 33.90 40.92
C THR A 141 2.30 33.41 42.04
N GLU A 142 2.74 32.15 42.04
CA GLU A 142 3.37 31.46 43.19
C GLU A 142 4.87 31.18 42.98
N LYS A 143 5.60 32.20 42.50
CA LYS A 143 6.92 32.04 41.86
C LYS A 143 8.08 31.58 42.76
N ASN A 144 8.06 31.93 44.04
CA ASN A 144 9.26 31.83 44.89
C ASN A 144 9.54 30.42 45.41
N GLU A 145 8.50 29.61 45.64
CA GLU A 145 8.64 28.27 46.22
C GLU A 145 9.05 27.24 45.14
N LEU A 146 8.44 27.34 43.95
CA LEU A 146 8.74 26.44 42.83
C LEU A 146 10.19 26.55 42.33
N ALA A 147 10.78 27.75 42.35
CA ALA A 147 12.16 27.97 41.92
C ALA A 147 13.18 27.17 42.75
N ALA A 148 12.97 27.07 44.08
CA ALA A 148 13.81 26.27 44.97
C ALA A 148 13.61 24.77 44.70
N THR A 149 12.35 24.32 44.60
CA THR A 149 12.01 22.91 44.31
C THR A 149 12.59 22.42 42.98
N VAL A 150 12.57 23.24 41.93
CA VAL A 150 13.15 22.87 40.61
C VAL A 150 14.67 22.68 40.68
N ALA A 151 15.38 23.44 41.53
CA ALA A 151 16.83 23.31 41.67
C ALA A 151 17.27 21.95 42.26
N GLU A 152 16.40 21.27 43.03
CA GLU A 152 16.68 19.95 43.60
C GLU A 152 16.70 18.82 42.56
N PHE A 153 16.13 19.03 41.37
CA PHE A 153 16.12 18.03 40.29
C PHE A 153 17.47 17.90 39.54
N GLY A 154 18.38 18.87 39.70
CA GLY A 154 19.75 18.86 39.20
C GLY A 154 20.01 19.71 37.95
N ASP A 155 21.28 19.80 37.54
CA ASP A 155 21.83 20.80 36.60
C ASP A 155 21.16 20.92 35.22
N ARG A 156 20.40 19.90 34.79
CA ARG A 156 19.64 19.91 33.52
C ARG A 156 18.26 20.56 33.61
N PHE A 157 17.84 20.99 34.81
CA PHE A 157 16.57 21.67 35.05
C PHE A 157 16.82 23.18 35.23
N HIS A 158 16.08 23.99 34.48
CA HIS A 158 16.29 25.44 34.41
C HIS A 158 14.96 26.16 34.69
N TYR A 159 14.88 26.87 35.81
CA TYR A 159 13.70 27.68 36.16
C TYR A 159 13.85 29.13 35.64
N HIS A 160 12.80 29.64 35.00
CA HIS A 160 12.69 31.04 34.59
C HIS A 160 11.30 31.59 34.90
N ALA A 161 11.22 32.81 35.45
CA ALA A 161 9.96 33.53 35.53
C ALA A 161 9.55 34.03 34.13
N SER A 162 8.29 33.81 33.74
CA SER A 162 7.73 34.31 32.48
C SER A 162 7.73 35.84 32.42
N PRO A 163 8.02 36.45 31.26
CA PRO A 163 7.99 37.91 31.08
C PRO A 163 6.60 38.53 31.22
N ALA A 164 5.52 37.73 31.13
CA ALA A 164 4.14 38.15 31.34
C ALA A 164 3.28 37.01 31.91
N PRO A 165 2.18 37.32 32.63
CA PRO A 165 1.22 36.31 33.13
C PRO A 165 0.34 35.78 31.98
N SER A 166 0.95 34.98 31.09
CA SER A 166 0.30 34.29 29.97
C SER A 166 1.12 33.03 29.64
N LEU A 167 0.41 31.94 29.36
CA LEU A 167 0.99 30.67 28.95
C LEU A 167 1.66 30.77 27.56
N ASN A 168 1.08 31.52 26.62
CA ASN A 168 1.71 31.81 25.34
C ASN A 168 2.93 32.74 25.47
N ALA A 169 2.96 33.66 26.44
CA ALA A 169 4.16 34.44 26.74
C ALA A 169 5.29 33.54 27.27
N ALA A 170 4.98 32.62 28.18
CA ALA A 170 5.92 31.62 28.67
C ALA A 170 6.43 30.70 27.53
N ARG A 171 5.55 30.21 26.66
CA ARG A 171 5.92 29.42 25.47
C ARG A 171 6.81 30.20 24.49
N ASN A 172 6.54 31.49 24.27
CA ASN A 172 7.37 32.33 23.42
C ASN A 172 8.75 32.60 24.02
N PHE A 173 8.83 32.77 25.35
CA PHE A 173 10.11 32.84 26.07
C PHE A 173 10.89 31.51 25.95
N ALA A 174 10.20 30.36 26.03
CA ALA A 174 10.82 29.05 25.81
C ALA A 174 11.37 28.89 24.38
N ILE A 175 10.66 29.36 23.35
CA ILE A 175 11.16 29.37 21.95
C ILE A 175 12.47 30.15 21.82
N GLN A 176 12.60 31.27 22.51
CA GLN A 176 13.79 32.12 22.47
C GLN A 176 14.97 31.55 23.29
N THR A 177 14.68 30.81 24.36
CA THR A 177 15.67 30.33 25.34
C THR A 177 16.15 28.90 25.06
N ALA A 178 15.36 28.09 24.35
CA ALA A 178 15.66 26.69 24.08
C ALA A 178 16.98 26.48 23.32
N LYS A 179 17.83 25.62 23.87
CA LYS A 179 19.15 25.29 23.32
C LYS A 179 19.10 24.12 22.33
N GLY A 180 18.07 23.28 22.42
CA GLY A 180 17.88 22.09 21.59
C GLY A 180 17.69 22.37 20.10
N ASP A 181 18.01 21.38 19.27
CA ASP A 181 17.54 21.33 17.87
C ASP A 181 16.04 21.03 17.82
N ILE A 182 15.57 20.29 18.83
CA ILE A 182 14.17 19.96 19.09
C ILE A 182 13.71 20.75 20.33
N LEU A 183 12.54 21.37 20.23
CA LEU A 183 11.81 21.98 21.34
C LEU A 183 10.48 21.25 21.52
N ALA A 184 10.34 20.53 22.63
CA ALA A 184 9.11 19.84 23.01
C ALA A 184 8.32 20.66 24.05
N PHE A 185 7.02 20.82 23.85
CA PHE A 185 6.12 21.41 24.83
C PHE A 185 5.37 20.31 25.58
N LEU A 186 5.44 20.39 26.90
CA LEU A 186 4.80 19.47 27.83
C LEU A 186 4.00 20.28 28.86
N ASP A 187 2.81 19.84 29.19
CA ASP A 187 1.94 20.51 30.15
C ASP A 187 2.23 20.01 31.58
N GLY A 188 2.22 20.90 32.58
CA GLY A 188 2.42 20.51 33.99
C GLY A 188 1.31 19.60 34.55
N SER A 189 0.16 19.53 33.87
CA SER A 189 -0.96 18.66 34.22
C SER A 189 -0.85 17.22 33.68
N VAL A 190 0.10 16.93 32.77
CA VAL A 190 0.29 15.59 32.19
C VAL A 190 1.57 14.92 32.70
N ILE A 191 1.59 13.59 32.67
CA ILE A 191 2.75 12.76 33.06
C ILE A 191 3.26 12.07 31.78
N PRO A 192 4.49 12.33 31.31
CA PRO A 192 5.05 11.63 30.15
C PRO A 192 5.33 10.16 30.47
N ALA A 193 5.40 9.31 29.46
CA ALA A 193 6.03 7.99 29.61
C ALA A 193 7.55 8.12 29.82
N SER A 194 8.17 7.14 30.47
CA SER A 194 9.62 7.16 30.75
C SER A 194 10.50 7.18 29.49
N ASP A 195 9.99 6.67 28.37
CA ASP A 195 10.63 6.65 27.05
C ASP A 195 10.19 7.81 26.13
N TRP A 196 9.43 8.79 26.62
CA TRP A 196 8.84 9.87 25.81
C TRP A 196 9.88 10.74 25.08
N VAL A 197 10.99 11.09 25.75
CA VAL A 197 12.07 11.91 25.16
C VAL A 197 12.78 11.13 24.05
N ASP A 198 13.12 9.87 24.32
CA ASP A 198 13.74 8.95 23.35
C ASP A 198 12.83 8.73 22.13
N ALA A 199 11.51 8.56 22.33
CA ALA A 199 10.54 8.40 21.25
C ALA A 199 10.47 9.64 20.34
N LEU A 200 10.47 10.85 20.92
CA LEU A 200 10.50 12.10 20.14
C LEU A 200 11.81 12.28 19.38
N ALA A 201 12.95 12.00 20.02
CA ALA A 201 14.27 12.08 19.39
C ALA A 201 14.42 11.08 18.24
N ALA A 202 13.98 9.83 18.45
CA ALA A 202 13.93 8.79 17.43
C ALA A 202 13.08 9.22 16.23
N ALA A 203 11.86 9.72 16.47
CA ALA A 203 10.97 10.16 15.39
C ALA A 203 11.57 11.29 14.53
N PHE A 204 12.22 12.29 15.14
CA PHE A 204 12.91 13.35 14.40
C PHE A 204 14.19 12.89 13.68
N ALA A 205 14.81 11.77 14.10
CA ALA A 205 15.97 11.19 13.44
C ALA A 205 15.56 10.25 12.29
N GLU A 206 14.53 9.42 12.48
CA GLU A 206 13.91 8.57 11.45
C GLU A 206 13.19 9.38 10.36
N GLN A 207 12.67 10.56 10.72
CA GLN A 207 11.95 11.49 9.84
C GLN A 207 12.65 12.87 9.80
N PRO A 208 13.80 13.01 9.11
CA PRO A 208 14.49 14.29 8.95
C PRO A 208 13.60 15.43 8.45
N GLN A 209 12.63 15.11 7.58
CA GLN A 209 11.66 16.01 6.98
C GLN A 209 10.45 16.38 7.88
N ALA A 210 10.34 15.81 9.08
CA ALA A 210 9.34 16.25 10.06
C ALA A 210 9.71 17.63 10.60
N ALA A 211 8.79 18.58 10.53
CA ALA A 211 8.94 19.91 11.14
C ALA A 211 8.42 19.91 12.58
N ALA A 212 7.37 19.12 12.84
CA ALA A 212 6.85 18.83 14.16
C ALA A 212 6.50 17.35 14.33
N ILE A 213 6.55 16.87 15.58
CA ILE A 213 6.02 15.59 16.03
C ILE A 213 4.82 15.86 16.95
N ALA A 214 3.71 15.15 16.73
CA ALA A 214 2.59 15.07 17.67
C ALA A 214 2.59 13.69 18.33
N GLY A 215 2.53 13.65 19.66
CA GLY A 215 2.51 12.40 20.42
C GLY A 215 1.09 11.93 20.77
N LEU A 216 1.00 10.69 21.26
CA LEU A 216 -0.25 10.11 21.76
C LEU A 216 -0.54 10.61 23.18
N ALA A 217 -1.76 11.08 23.41
CA ALA A 217 -2.27 11.37 24.73
C ALA A 217 -3.27 10.28 25.15
N ILE A 218 -3.11 9.71 26.35
CA ILE A 218 -3.97 8.66 26.91
C ILE A 218 -4.51 9.11 28.26
N GLN A 219 -5.78 8.84 28.54
CA GLN A 219 -6.32 9.05 29.88
C GLN A 219 -5.75 8.02 30.86
N ALA A 220 -5.20 8.48 31.99
CA ALA A 220 -4.65 7.60 33.04
C ALA A 220 -5.73 6.72 33.68
N GLU A 221 -6.85 7.33 34.08
CA GLU A 221 -7.99 6.62 34.68
C GLU A 221 -9.31 7.38 34.49
N SER A 222 -10.41 6.62 34.44
CA SER A 222 -11.79 7.10 34.45
C SER A 222 -12.51 6.51 35.66
N THR A 223 -12.75 7.32 36.69
CA THR A 223 -13.51 6.98 37.91
C THR A 223 -14.85 7.71 38.00
N SER A 224 -15.17 8.58 37.03
CA SER A 224 -16.41 9.37 37.01
C SER A 224 -17.12 9.33 35.66
N ALA A 225 -18.44 9.54 35.68
CA ALA A 225 -19.23 9.67 34.45
C ALA A 225 -18.80 10.87 33.59
N SER A 226 -18.34 11.97 34.21
CA SER A 226 -17.87 13.16 33.50
C SER A 226 -16.60 12.90 32.70
N GLN A 227 -15.70 12.09 33.25
CA GLN A 227 -14.47 11.66 32.60
C GLN A 227 -14.76 10.75 31.39
N ILE A 228 -15.70 9.82 31.53
CA ILE A 228 -16.09 8.91 30.45
C ILE A 228 -16.86 9.66 29.35
N TRP A 229 -17.70 10.63 29.71
CA TRP A 229 -18.33 11.54 28.76
C TRP A 229 -17.31 12.43 28.04
N PHE A 230 -16.24 12.85 28.72
CA PHE A 230 -15.15 13.60 28.10
C PHE A 230 -14.47 12.75 27.04
N GLU A 231 -14.00 11.54 27.38
CA GLU A 231 -13.32 10.67 26.41
C GLU A 231 -14.21 10.36 25.20
N GLN A 232 -15.44 9.90 25.42
CA GLN A 232 -16.33 9.52 24.33
C GLN A 232 -16.67 10.69 23.38
N ARG A 233 -16.48 11.95 23.80
CA ARG A 233 -16.88 13.15 23.06
C ARG A 233 -15.71 13.99 22.53
N TYR A 234 -14.60 14.05 23.27
CA TYR A 234 -13.46 14.95 23.06
C TYR A 234 -12.08 14.27 23.24
N SER A 235 -12.01 12.93 23.32
CA SER A 235 -10.74 12.22 23.59
C SER A 235 -9.56 12.76 22.79
N LEU A 236 -8.39 12.82 23.43
CA LEU A 236 -7.13 13.19 22.81
C LEU A 236 -6.43 11.97 22.17
N TRP A 237 -6.98 10.76 22.33
CA TRP A 237 -6.54 9.53 21.70
C TRP A 237 -6.62 9.62 20.17
N ARG A 238 -5.52 9.27 19.48
CA ARG A 238 -5.46 9.16 18.01
C ARG A 238 -5.04 7.77 17.52
N GLY A 239 -4.89 6.80 18.44
CA GLY A 239 -4.53 5.41 18.16
C GLY A 239 -3.03 5.17 17.97
N PHE A 240 -2.66 3.90 17.74
CA PHE A 240 -1.26 3.45 17.61
C PHE A 240 -0.73 3.44 16.17
N GLN A 241 -1.42 4.08 15.22
CA GLN A 241 -0.98 4.16 13.82
C GLN A 241 -0.24 5.48 13.57
N PRO A 242 1.06 5.47 13.23
CA PRO A 242 1.80 6.67 12.88
C PRO A 242 1.28 7.29 11.56
N ALA A 243 1.18 8.61 11.51
CA ALA A 243 0.54 9.32 10.39
C ALA A 243 1.31 10.59 9.98
N TRP A 244 1.29 10.89 8.68
CA TRP A 244 1.76 12.19 8.17
C TRP A 244 0.59 13.14 7.96
N HIS A 245 0.73 14.37 8.45
CA HIS A 245 -0.19 15.46 8.20
C HIS A 245 0.52 16.57 7.44
N ALA A 246 -0.02 16.91 6.27
CA ALA A 246 0.50 17.93 5.37
C ALA A 246 -0.64 18.44 4.46
N PHE A 247 -0.54 19.69 4.00
CA PHE A 247 -1.46 20.20 2.97
C PHE A 247 -0.85 20.07 1.58
N ASN A 248 -1.65 19.62 0.61
CA ASN A 248 -1.31 19.75 -0.80
C ASN A 248 -1.69 21.17 -1.27
N LEU A 249 -0.69 22.05 -1.33
CA LEU A 249 -0.86 23.46 -1.71
C LEU A 249 -0.99 23.66 -3.24
N THR A 250 -0.90 22.60 -4.07
CA THR A 250 -1.16 22.68 -5.53
C THR A 250 -2.64 22.49 -5.87
N ALA A 251 -3.50 22.21 -4.88
CA ALA A 251 -4.93 22.00 -5.04
C ALA A 251 -5.72 22.83 -4.01
N PRO A 252 -7.04 23.08 -4.23
CA PRO A 252 -7.87 23.75 -3.24
C PRO A 252 -7.91 22.96 -1.92
N ILE A 253 -7.44 23.57 -0.83
CA ILE A 253 -7.43 22.95 0.50
C ILE A 253 -8.88 22.64 0.91
N LYS A 254 -9.16 21.35 1.16
CA LYS A 254 -10.47 20.90 1.63
C LYS A 254 -10.70 21.42 3.05
N TRP A 255 -11.87 22.02 3.30
CA TRP A 255 -12.19 22.71 4.56
C TRP A 255 -12.00 21.83 5.80
N ASN A 256 -12.27 20.52 5.70
CA ASN A 256 -12.14 19.59 6.82
C ASN A 256 -10.67 19.33 7.23
N LEU A 257 -9.69 19.60 6.36
CA LEU A 257 -8.26 19.50 6.68
C LEU A 257 -7.76 20.67 7.55
N LEU A 258 -8.51 21.78 7.61
CA LEU A 258 -8.24 22.90 8.51
C LEU A 258 -8.62 22.56 9.98
N GLY A 259 -8.95 21.30 10.28
CA GLY A 259 -9.27 20.84 11.62
C GLY A 259 -8.07 20.29 12.38
N THR A 260 -7.15 21.16 12.77
CA THR A 260 -5.83 20.78 13.32
C THR A 260 -5.88 20.06 14.68
N TRP A 261 -6.99 20.17 15.44
CA TRP A 261 -7.24 19.39 16.66
C TRP A 261 -7.24 17.85 16.44
N GLN A 262 -7.34 17.41 15.18
CA GLN A 262 -7.27 16.00 14.80
C GLN A 262 -5.82 15.46 14.78
N ILE A 263 -4.82 16.34 14.76
CA ILE A 263 -3.40 16.01 14.54
C ILE A 263 -2.67 15.75 15.87
N GLY A 264 -2.95 16.56 16.89
CA GLY A 264 -2.27 16.52 18.18
C GLY A 264 -2.89 17.51 19.17
N THR A 265 -2.29 17.60 20.35
CA THR A 265 -2.71 18.47 21.47
C THR A 265 -1.50 19.22 22.02
N GLY A 266 -1.65 20.50 22.36
CA GLY A 266 -0.57 21.33 22.90
C GLY A 266 0.14 20.81 24.16
N ALA A 267 -0.39 19.77 24.81
CA ALA A 267 0.27 19.04 25.91
C ALA A 267 1.29 17.98 25.46
N ASN A 268 1.38 17.67 24.15
CA ASN A 268 2.28 16.66 23.59
C ASN A 268 2.66 17.00 22.13
N LEU A 269 3.36 18.12 21.93
CA LEU A 269 3.90 18.55 20.63
C LEU A 269 5.39 18.85 20.75
N ALA A 270 6.17 18.42 19.76
CA ALA A 270 7.56 18.83 19.62
C ALA A 270 7.85 19.39 18.23
N PHE A 271 8.75 20.36 18.14
CA PHE A 271 9.06 21.12 16.93
C PHE A 271 10.57 21.15 16.70
N ARG A 272 11.01 21.19 15.44
CA ARG A 272 12.37 21.65 15.14
C ARG A 272 12.46 23.14 15.44
N ARG A 273 13.45 23.58 16.22
CA ARG A 273 13.57 24.98 16.65
C ARG A 273 13.59 25.97 15.47
N ARG A 274 14.25 25.59 14.35
CA ARG A 274 14.31 26.38 13.08
C ARG A 274 12.96 26.74 12.45
N VAL A 275 11.87 26.09 12.86
CA VAL A 275 10.53 26.28 12.28
C VAL A 275 9.93 27.61 12.74
N PHE A 276 10.23 28.03 13.97
CA PHE A 276 9.70 29.27 14.53
C PHE A 276 10.22 30.52 13.82
N ASP A 277 11.41 30.45 13.20
CA ASP A 277 11.95 31.51 12.32
C ASP A 277 11.03 31.77 11.11
N GLN A 278 10.39 30.71 10.58
CA GLN A 278 9.50 30.77 9.41
C GLN A 278 8.05 31.12 9.77
N ILE A 279 7.49 30.51 10.82
CA ILE A 279 6.05 30.61 11.14
C ILE A 279 5.71 31.54 12.30
N GLY A 280 6.71 32.00 13.06
CA GLY A 280 6.54 32.80 14.29
C GLY A 280 6.10 31.98 15.51
N GLY A 281 6.14 32.60 16.69
CA GLY A 281 5.75 31.99 17.96
C GLY A 281 4.23 31.79 18.14
N PHE A 282 3.79 31.62 19.38
CA PHE A 282 2.38 31.54 19.76
C PHE A 282 1.73 32.93 19.78
N ASP A 283 0.49 33.01 19.30
CA ASP A 283 -0.29 34.26 19.23
C ASP A 283 -0.87 34.59 20.62
N LEU A 284 -0.36 35.64 21.27
CA LEU A 284 -0.77 36.01 22.63
C LEU A 284 -2.30 36.23 22.75
N ALA A 285 -2.96 36.69 21.68
CA ALA A 285 -4.40 36.98 21.70
C ALA A 285 -5.28 35.71 21.76
N LEU A 286 -4.72 34.52 21.52
CA LEU A 286 -5.41 33.24 21.71
C LEU A 286 -5.38 32.76 23.17
N ASP A 287 -4.60 33.40 24.04
CA ASP A 287 -4.32 32.97 25.41
C ASP A 287 -4.71 34.03 26.44
N GLN A 288 -5.74 34.83 26.13
CA GLN A 288 -6.25 35.83 27.06
C GLN A 288 -7.38 35.24 27.90
N ALA A 289 -7.15 35.19 29.21
CA ALA A 289 -8.13 34.77 30.21
C ALA A 289 -9.49 35.47 30.00
N GLN A 290 -10.58 34.73 30.21
CA GLN A 290 -11.99 35.16 30.06
C GLN A 290 -12.43 35.53 28.64
N LEU A 291 -11.51 35.78 27.70
CA LEU A 291 -11.81 36.11 26.31
C LEU A 291 -11.65 34.90 25.39
N THR A 292 -10.42 34.44 25.13
CA THR A 292 -10.12 33.41 24.12
C THR A 292 -9.80 32.04 24.73
N GLU A 293 -9.12 32.02 25.88
CA GLU A 293 -8.94 30.83 26.73
C GLU A 293 -8.29 29.60 26.05
N GLY A 294 -7.58 29.79 24.91
CA GLY A 294 -6.81 28.77 24.21
C GLY A 294 -6.97 28.75 22.68
N GLY A 295 -6.51 27.66 22.06
CA GLY A 295 -6.52 27.44 20.60
C GLY A 295 -5.19 27.76 19.89
N SER A 296 -4.17 28.13 20.66
CA SER A 296 -2.82 28.50 20.20
C SER A 296 -2.07 27.35 19.50
N ASP A 297 -2.32 26.10 19.91
CA ASP A 297 -1.77 24.88 19.32
C ASP A 297 -2.41 24.59 17.94
N MET A 298 -3.73 24.71 17.84
CA MET A 298 -4.47 24.61 16.58
C MET A 298 -4.01 25.65 15.54
N ASP A 299 -3.78 26.90 15.98
CA ASP A 299 -3.22 27.96 15.12
C ASP A 299 -1.79 27.68 14.69
N LEU A 300 -0.91 27.28 15.61
CA LEU A 300 0.50 26.98 15.29
C LEU A 300 0.63 25.82 14.31
N LEU A 301 -0.10 24.71 14.52
CA LEU A 301 -0.17 23.59 13.58
C LEU A 301 -0.78 24.02 12.24
N GLY A 302 -1.78 24.91 12.26
CA GLY A 302 -2.39 25.47 11.04
C GLY A 302 -1.41 26.31 10.22
N ARG A 303 -0.65 27.20 10.88
CA ARG A 303 0.41 28.00 10.26
C ARG A 303 1.52 27.12 9.69
N LEU A 304 1.94 26.08 10.43
CA LEU A 304 2.95 25.11 9.97
C LEU A 304 2.54 24.44 8.65
N LEU A 305 1.34 23.88 8.58
CA LEU A 305 0.83 23.18 7.41
C LEU A 305 0.58 24.12 6.21
N LEU A 306 0.16 25.36 6.47
CA LEU A 306 -0.02 26.40 5.44
C LEU A 306 1.30 26.97 4.93
N ALA A 307 2.37 26.88 5.72
CA ALA A 307 3.74 27.17 5.30
C ALA A 307 4.39 26.03 4.48
N GLY A 308 3.66 24.93 4.24
CA GLY A 308 4.11 23.77 3.46
C GLY A 308 4.95 22.75 4.25
N GLU A 309 5.21 23.02 5.53
CA GLU A 309 5.88 22.11 6.46
C GLU A 309 4.94 20.98 6.92
N GLN A 310 5.49 20.01 7.65
CA GLN A 310 4.83 18.73 7.92
C GLN A 310 4.84 18.34 9.39
N VAL A 311 3.74 17.73 9.84
CA VAL A 311 3.62 17.11 11.17
C VAL A 311 3.61 15.59 11.01
N PHE A 312 4.43 14.90 11.79
CA PHE A 312 4.36 13.45 11.92
C PHE A 312 3.73 13.09 13.27
N TYR A 313 2.76 12.21 13.28
CA TYR A 313 2.16 11.68 14.49
C TYR A 313 2.94 10.41 14.92
N GLU A 314 3.57 10.46 16.09
CA GLU A 314 4.34 9.35 16.67
C GLU A 314 3.63 8.81 17.92
N PRO A 315 2.90 7.68 17.82
CA PRO A 315 2.18 7.12 18.95
C PRO A 315 3.08 6.58 20.07
N LYS A 316 4.38 6.39 19.84
CA LYS A 316 5.34 6.03 20.90
C LYS A 316 5.62 7.17 21.89
N ALA A 317 5.46 8.42 21.48
CA ALA A 317 5.59 9.57 22.38
C ALA A 317 4.31 9.73 23.22
N ILE A 318 4.18 8.92 24.28
CA ILE A 318 2.98 8.87 25.14
C ILE A 318 3.04 9.90 26.28
N VAL A 319 1.92 10.59 26.51
CA VAL A 319 1.61 11.29 27.78
C VAL A 319 0.30 10.79 28.37
N TYR A 320 0.24 10.73 29.70
CA TYR A 320 -0.95 10.40 30.47
C TYR A 320 -1.60 11.67 31.01
N TYR A 321 -2.90 11.85 30.78
CA TYR A 321 -3.66 13.02 31.24
C TYR A 321 -4.86 12.64 32.12
N ASN A 322 -5.25 13.59 32.97
CA ASN A 322 -6.46 13.52 33.79
C ASN A 322 -7.56 14.37 33.17
N THR A 323 -8.81 13.90 33.24
CA THR A 323 -9.99 14.57 32.67
C THR A 323 -10.91 15.10 33.78
N PRO A 324 -11.79 16.08 33.47
CA PRO A 324 -12.76 16.64 34.41
C PRO A 324 -13.52 15.58 35.23
N ALA A 325 -13.24 15.53 36.53
CA ALA A 325 -13.82 14.56 37.45
C ALA A 325 -15.26 14.93 37.79
N THR A 326 -15.56 16.22 37.96
CA THR A 326 -16.91 16.71 38.25
C THR A 326 -17.63 17.26 37.01
N GLU A 327 -18.97 17.30 37.08
CA GLU A 327 -19.76 17.92 36.00
C GLU A 327 -19.50 19.43 35.89
N ALA A 328 -19.18 20.10 36.99
CA ALA A 328 -18.83 21.53 36.99
C ALA A 328 -17.54 21.80 36.20
N GLU A 329 -16.49 21.00 36.45
CA GLU A 329 -15.26 21.03 35.67
C GLU A 329 -15.52 20.71 34.19
N LEU A 330 -16.34 19.71 33.89
CA LEU A 330 -16.65 19.33 32.51
C LEU A 330 -17.37 20.46 31.76
N ARG A 331 -18.37 21.11 32.38
CA ARG A 331 -19.04 22.29 31.80
C ARG A 331 -18.05 23.42 31.56
N SER A 332 -17.15 23.68 32.52
CA SER A 332 -16.11 24.69 32.41
C SER A 332 -15.14 24.40 31.27
N HIS A 333 -14.71 23.13 31.12
CA HIS A 333 -13.87 22.68 30.02
C HIS A 333 -14.57 22.84 28.66
N ILE A 334 -15.84 22.42 28.53
CA ILE A 334 -16.62 22.56 27.29
C ILE A 334 -16.67 24.02 26.84
N CYS A 335 -16.94 24.96 27.76
CA CYS A 335 -16.95 26.38 27.45
C CYS A 335 -15.58 26.90 26.96
N ARG A 336 -14.47 26.52 27.64
CA ARG A 336 -13.11 26.88 27.20
C ARG A 336 -12.77 26.29 25.83
N TYR A 337 -12.99 25.00 25.63
CA TYR A 337 -12.66 24.29 24.39
C TYR A 337 -13.41 24.87 23.18
N ILE A 338 -14.72 25.11 23.31
CA ILE A 338 -15.51 25.73 22.24
C ILE A 338 -15.07 27.18 22.00
N THR A 339 -14.79 27.95 23.06
CA THR A 339 -14.26 29.32 22.91
C THR A 339 -12.93 29.33 22.16
N SER A 340 -11.99 28.49 22.58
CA SER A 340 -10.67 28.27 21.95
C SER A 340 -10.79 27.92 20.46
N PHE A 341 -11.71 27.00 20.14
CA PHE A 341 -11.96 26.54 18.78
C PHE A 341 -12.43 27.69 17.86
N TYR A 342 -13.43 28.47 18.29
CA TYR A 342 -13.89 29.62 17.48
C TYR A 342 -12.91 30.80 17.51
N ALA A 343 -12.09 30.95 18.55
CA ALA A 343 -10.97 31.90 18.57
C ALA A 343 -9.92 31.53 17.51
N TYR A 344 -9.49 30.27 17.46
CA TYR A 344 -8.63 29.72 16.40
C TYR A 344 -9.19 29.97 14.99
N LEU A 345 -10.47 29.66 14.76
CA LEU A 345 -11.13 29.92 13.47
C LEU A 345 -11.16 31.41 13.13
N SER A 346 -11.40 32.28 14.12
CA SER A 346 -11.38 33.74 13.92
C SER A 346 -9.98 34.22 13.52
N ALA A 347 -8.96 33.88 14.31
CA ALA A 347 -7.55 34.21 14.05
C ALA A 347 -7.11 33.76 12.66
N SER A 348 -7.35 32.49 12.34
CA SER A 348 -6.97 31.91 11.04
C SER A 348 -7.74 32.53 9.88
N SER A 349 -9.02 32.88 10.06
CA SER A 349 -9.82 33.53 9.00
C SER A 349 -9.41 34.97 8.71
N GLN A 350 -8.85 35.68 9.70
CA GLN A 350 -8.27 37.02 9.54
C GLN A 350 -6.88 36.93 8.90
N ARG A 351 -6.05 35.98 9.36
CA ARG A 351 -4.69 35.72 8.87
C ARG A 351 -4.66 35.20 7.43
N TYR A 352 -5.68 34.43 7.02
CA TYR A 352 -5.79 33.83 5.67
C TYR A 352 -7.11 34.17 4.95
N PRO A 353 -7.29 35.40 4.43
CA PRO A 353 -8.54 35.83 3.79
C PRO A 353 -9.03 34.92 2.66
N LYS A 354 -8.11 34.33 1.86
CA LYS A 354 -8.44 33.36 0.78
C LYS A 354 -9.12 32.08 1.30
N LEU A 355 -8.92 31.72 2.57
CA LEU A 355 -9.47 30.52 3.21
C LEU A 355 -10.66 30.82 4.13
N LYS A 356 -11.12 32.08 4.21
CA LYS A 356 -12.21 32.52 5.11
C LYS A 356 -13.49 31.67 4.98
N LEU A 357 -13.87 31.30 3.77
CA LEU A 357 -15.03 30.42 3.53
C LEU A 357 -14.80 28.97 4.00
N ALA A 358 -13.56 28.49 3.97
CA ALA A 358 -13.21 27.16 4.45
C ALA A 358 -13.25 27.10 6.00
N PHE A 359 -12.66 28.09 6.69
CA PHE A 359 -12.79 28.21 8.15
C PHE A 359 -14.25 28.40 8.59
N PHE A 360 -15.05 29.18 7.85
CA PHE A 360 -16.50 29.28 8.10
C PHE A 360 -17.21 27.93 7.99
N LYS A 361 -16.87 27.08 7.00
CA LYS A 361 -17.43 25.73 6.88
C LYS A 361 -17.06 24.83 8.06
N VAL A 362 -15.85 24.94 8.63
CA VAL A 362 -15.46 24.22 9.85
C VAL A 362 -16.35 24.64 11.04
N GLY A 363 -16.51 25.94 11.27
CA GLY A 363 -17.36 26.47 12.33
C GLY A 363 -18.84 26.13 12.18
N LEU A 364 -19.35 26.15 10.94
CA LEU A 364 -20.73 25.73 10.63
C LEU A 364 -20.91 24.21 10.83
N TRP A 365 -19.92 23.40 10.45
CA TRP A 365 -19.94 21.96 10.69
C TRP A 365 -20.02 21.63 12.18
N GLN A 366 -19.22 22.28 13.03
CA GLN A 366 -19.26 22.08 14.49
C GLN A 366 -20.64 22.44 15.08
N LEU A 367 -21.22 23.57 14.67
CA LEU A 367 -22.59 23.95 15.07
C LEU A 367 -23.63 22.90 14.65
N LEU A 368 -23.60 22.45 13.39
CA LEU A 368 -24.50 21.42 12.88
C LEU A 368 -24.28 20.06 13.56
N TYR A 369 -23.05 19.74 13.97
CA TYR A 369 -22.72 18.55 14.74
C TYR A 369 -23.40 18.60 16.13
N SER A 370 -23.22 19.70 16.88
CA SER A 370 -23.84 19.88 18.20
C SER A 370 -25.37 19.88 18.12
N LEU A 371 -25.97 20.52 17.11
CA LEU A 371 -27.41 20.49 16.86
C LEU A 371 -27.94 19.09 16.57
N LYS A 372 -27.26 18.30 15.71
CA LYS A 372 -27.62 16.89 15.46
C LYS A 372 -27.45 16.03 16.72
N SER A 373 -26.44 16.32 17.53
CA SER A 373 -26.14 15.58 18.76
C SER A 373 -27.27 15.64 19.78
N LEU A 374 -27.99 16.77 19.91
CA LEU A 374 -29.18 16.89 20.78
C LEU A 374 -30.26 15.83 20.51
N LEU A 375 -30.40 15.42 19.25
CA LEU A 375 -31.44 14.49 18.78
C LEU A 375 -30.93 13.04 18.72
N LEU A 376 -29.68 12.85 18.27
CA LEU A 376 -29.14 11.52 17.92
C LEU A 376 -28.31 10.89 19.04
N ILE A 377 -27.60 11.67 19.86
CA ILE A 377 -26.71 11.14 20.90
C ILE A 377 -27.48 10.99 22.22
N LYS A 378 -27.67 9.74 22.66
CA LYS A 378 -28.38 9.39 23.90
C LYS A 378 -27.48 9.18 25.11
N TRP A 379 -26.18 8.89 24.91
CA TRP A 379 -25.23 8.58 25.99
C TRP A 379 -24.59 9.82 26.64
N PHE A 380 -24.50 10.92 25.90
CA PHE A 380 -23.97 12.20 26.38
C PHE A 380 -25.10 13.09 26.91
N PRO A 381 -24.97 13.77 28.08
CA PRO A 381 -26.08 14.52 28.65
C PRO A 381 -26.48 15.71 27.77
N ARG A 382 -27.79 15.84 27.45
CA ARG A 382 -28.32 16.98 26.67
C ARG A 382 -27.92 18.34 27.23
N ARG A 383 -27.81 18.46 28.56
CA ARG A 383 -27.33 19.68 29.23
C ARG A 383 -25.89 20.07 28.87
N MET A 384 -25.00 19.11 28.61
CA MET A 384 -23.65 19.37 28.10
C MET A 384 -23.67 19.87 26.65
N ILE A 385 -24.54 19.31 25.80
CA ILE A 385 -24.70 19.76 24.41
C ILE A 385 -25.30 21.17 24.35
N LEU A 386 -26.23 21.49 25.26
CA LEU A 386 -26.73 22.86 25.41
C LEU A 386 -25.61 23.82 25.85
N MET A 387 -24.68 23.39 26.71
CA MET A 387 -23.48 24.20 27.03
C MET A 387 -22.55 24.40 25.82
N GLU A 388 -22.37 23.41 24.93
CA GLU A 388 -21.66 23.63 23.66
C GLU A 388 -22.32 24.76 22.86
N LEU A 389 -23.63 24.67 22.64
CA LEU A 389 -24.39 25.63 21.82
C LEU A 389 -24.40 27.04 22.43
N LEU A 390 -24.49 27.16 23.75
CA LEU A 390 -24.36 28.44 24.48
C LEU A 390 -22.93 29.01 24.40
N ALA A 391 -21.90 28.15 24.42
CA ALA A 391 -20.53 28.61 24.21
C ALA A 391 -20.34 29.12 22.78
N ILE A 392 -20.87 28.43 21.75
CA ILE A 392 -20.80 28.86 20.34
C ILE A 392 -21.39 30.28 20.16
N SER A 393 -22.57 30.56 20.71
CA SER A 393 -23.18 31.89 20.57
C SER A 393 -22.38 32.98 21.29
N GLY A 394 -21.72 32.65 22.41
CA GLY A 394 -20.82 33.56 23.14
C GLY A 394 -19.47 33.85 22.46
N CYS A 395 -19.12 33.17 21.35
CA CYS A 395 -17.80 33.29 20.71
C CYS A 395 -17.58 34.58 19.89
N GLN A 396 -18.65 35.30 19.53
CA GLN A 396 -18.57 36.37 18.53
C GLN A 396 -17.69 37.55 18.99
N GLY A 397 -16.64 37.83 18.22
CA GLY A 397 -15.76 38.99 18.42
C GLY A 397 -14.75 38.87 19.59
N LYS A 398 -14.74 37.77 20.35
CA LYS A 398 -13.81 37.56 21.48
C LYS A 398 -12.34 37.70 21.07
N TYR A 399 -11.91 37.03 20.00
CA TYR A 399 -10.54 37.13 19.50
C TYR A 399 -10.18 38.55 19.01
N THR A 400 -11.09 39.25 18.30
CA THR A 400 -10.86 40.63 17.86
C THR A 400 -10.70 41.59 19.04
N LYS A 401 -11.47 41.42 20.12
CA LYS A 401 -11.29 42.16 21.37
C LYS A 401 -9.95 41.85 22.02
N ALA A 402 -9.54 40.58 22.03
CA ALA A 402 -8.26 40.19 22.62
C ALA A 402 -7.07 40.84 21.89
N GLN A 403 -7.09 40.79 20.56
CA GLN A 403 -6.11 41.42 19.69
C GLN A 403 -5.99 42.95 19.88
N GLN A 404 -7.07 43.64 20.29
CA GLN A 404 -7.02 45.09 20.59
C GLN A 404 -6.25 45.40 21.88
N THR A 405 -6.09 44.43 22.78
CA THR A 405 -5.43 44.64 24.09
C THR A 405 -3.98 44.18 24.13
N GLN A 406 -3.44 43.63 23.03
CA GLN A 406 -2.10 43.07 22.99
C GLN A 406 -1.40 43.35 21.64
N THR A 407 -0.09 43.58 21.68
CA THR A 407 0.73 43.73 20.48
C THR A 407 0.95 42.35 19.84
N SER A 408 0.15 41.99 18.84
CA SER A 408 0.25 40.67 18.21
C SER A 408 1.57 40.48 17.46
N VAL A 409 2.38 39.50 17.86
CA VAL A 409 3.54 39.05 17.08
C VAL A 409 3.03 38.16 15.95
N SER A 410 3.01 38.68 14.72
CA SER A 410 2.47 37.99 13.56
C SER A 410 3.38 38.11 12.34
N ASN A 411 4.49 37.37 12.35
CA ASN A 411 5.07 36.88 11.10
C ASN A 411 4.01 35.99 10.44
N THR A 412 3.22 36.55 9.51
CA THR A 412 2.29 35.78 8.71
C THR A 412 3.10 35.12 7.59
N PRO A 413 3.32 33.79 7.61
CA PRO A 413 3.99 33.14 6.50
C PRO A 413 3.17 33.36 5.23
N SER A 414 3.83 33.81 4.17
CA SER A 414 3.19 33.90 2.86
C SER A 414 2.74 32.50 2.44
N LEU A 415 1.50 32.34 1.96
CA LEU A 415 1.06 31.10 1.35
C LEU A 415 2.03 30.74 0.22
N VAL A 416 2.70 29.59 0.36
CA VAL A 416 3.72 29.14 -0.59
C VAL A 416 3.11 29.10 -2.00
N ALA A 417 3.83 29.63 -2.98
CA ALA A 417 3.38 29.64 -4.37
C ALA A 417 3.07 28.21 -4.85
N SER A 418 2.07 28.07 -5.72
CA SER A 418 1.65 26.78 -6.25
C SER A 418 2.82 26.06 -6.92
N GLN A 419 3.26 24.94 -6.35
CA GLN A 419 4.22 24.06 -7.01
C GLN A 419 3.62 23.50 -8.31
N PRO A 420 4.43 23.17 -9.32
CA PRO A 420 3.96 22.54 -10.55
C PRO A 420 3.22 21.22 -10.27
N ALA A 421 2.30 20.86 -11.17
CA ALA A 421 1.52 19.63 -11.05
C ALA A 421 2.44 18.40 -11.08
N LYS A 422 2.53 17.71 -9.94
CA LYS A 422 3.35 16.50 -9.77
C LYS A 422 2.79 15.32 -10.55
N ARG A 423 3.67 14.45 -11.07
CA ARG A 423 3.32 13.17 -11.71
C ARG A 423 2.48 12.31 -10.77
N LEU A 424 1.67 11.41 -11.31
CA LEU A 424 0.66 10.71 -10.51
C LEU A 424 1.28 9.66 -9.59
N MET A 425 1.85 8.60 -10.14
CA MET A 425 2.41 7.50 -9.35
C MET A 425 3.75 7.00 -9.91
N ALA A 426 4.75 6.89 -9.03
CA ALA A 426 6.00 6.18 -9.32
C ALA A 426 5.82 4.69 -9.00
N VAL A 427 6.46 3.82 -9.78
CA VAL A 427 6.57 2.38 -9.49
C VAL A 427 8.01 2.06 -9.12
N ARG A 428 8.24 1.41 -7.98
CA ARG A 428 9.56 0.95 -7.50
C ARG A 428 9.47 -0.49 -7.03
N THR A 429 10.60 -1.17 -6.95
CA THR A 429 10.71 -2.57 -6.51
C THR A 429 11.82 -2.66 -5.48
N ILE A 430 11.59 -3.34 -4.36
CA ILE A 430 12.51 -3.41 -3.22
C ILE A 430 12.56 -4.85 -2.68
N GLU A 431 13.77 -5.33 -2.43
CA GLU A 431 14.07 -6.61 -1.78
C GLU A 431 14.16 -6.41 -0.26
N VAL A 432 13.42 -7.20 0.53
CA VAL A 432 13.32 -7.02 2.00
C VAL A 432 14.43 -7.71 2.78
N ASN A 433 15.15 -8.65 2.17
CA ASN A 433 16.32 -9.28 2.78
C ASN A 433 17.59 -8.39 2.65
N GLN A 434 17.45 -7.19 2.07
CA GLN A 434 18.50 -6.17 1.96
C GLN A 434 18.13 -4.91 2.75
N PRO A 435 19.10 -4.10 3.22
CA PRO A 435 18.83 -2.83 3.90
C PRO A 435 17.99 -1.88 3.05
N LEU A 436 16.84 -1.44 3.57
CA LEU A 436 15.87 -0.66 2.82
C LEU A 436 16.44 0.70 2.34
N PRO A 437 16.30 1.06 1.05
CA PRO A 437 16.86 2.28 0.50
C PRO A 437 16.05 3.53 0.86
N THR A 438 16.70 4.70 0.79
CA THR A 438 15.99 5.99 0.80
C THR A 438 15.53 6.34 -0.62
N LEU A 439 14.22 6.40 -0.86
CA LEU A 439 13.70 6.75 -2.19
C LEU A 439 13.70 8.29 -2.36
N ARG A 440 14.70 8.79 -3.11
CA ARG A 440 14.92 10.23 -3.36
C ARG A 440 14.39 10.70 -4.71
N ASP A 441 14.32 9.79 -5.65
CA ASP A 441 13.93 9.94 -7.06
C ASP A 441 12.40 9.97 -7.27
N VAL A 442 11.64 10.03 -6.18
CA VAL A 442 10.16 10.01 -6.15
C VAL A 442 9.55 11.38 -5.79
N THR A 443 10.37 12.42 -5.64
CA THR A 443 9.93 13.79 -5.28
C THR A 443 9.02 14.46 -6.31
N ASP A 444 9.02 13.96 -7.54
CA ASP A 444 8.17 14.48 -8.62
C ASP A 444 6.79 13.81 -8.68
N TYR A 445 6.52 12.85 -7.79
CA TYR A 445 5.32 12.00 -7.82
C TYR A 445 4.43 12.18 -6.58
N GLN A 446 3.10 12.16 -6.77
CA GLN A 446 2.13 12.27 -5.68
C GLN A 446 2.11 11.02 -4.81
N THR A 447 2.15 9.84 -5.43
CA THR A 447 2.15 8.53 -4.77
C THR A 447 3.30 7.67 -5.28
N VAL A 448 3.76 6.70 -4.48
CA VAL A 448 4.75 5.69 -4.88
C VAL A 448 4.17 4.31 -4.59
N ARG A 449 4.00 3.48 -5.63
CA ARG A 449 3.78 2.05 -5.48
C ARG A 449 5.13 1.36 -5.35
N VAL A 450 5.34 0.66 -4.24
CA VAL A 450 6.54 -0.14 -4.00
C VAL A 450 6.14 -1.61 -4.05
N PHE A 451 6.56 -2.33 -5.08
CA PHE A 451 6.54 -3.78 -5.12
C PHE A 451 7.62 -4.34 -4.20
N VAL A 452 7.25 -5.35 -3.42
CA VAL A 452 8.07 -5.92 -2.35
C VAL A 452 8.43 -7.34 -2.74
N ARG A 453 9.73 -7.65 -2.72
CA ARG A 453 10.29 -8.98 -3.01
C ARG A 453 10.99 -9.54 -1.77
N PHE A 454 11.04 -10.87 -1.69
CA PHE A 454 11.79 -11.67 -0.73
C PHE A 454 12.51 -12.76 -1.52
N ASP A 455 13.84 -12.83 -1.45
CA ASP A 455 14.67 -13.77 -2.22
C ASP A 455 14.22 -13.86 -3.69
N ASP A 456 14.13 -12.68 -4.33
CA ASP A 456 13.70 -12.50 -5.72
C ASP A 456 12.26 -12.92 -6.05
N ALA A 457 11.47 -13.40 -5.08
CA ALA A 457 10.06 -13.72 -5.21
C ALA A 457 9.17 -12.50 -4.81
N PRO A 458 8.19 -12.09 -5.63
CA PRO A 458 7.26 -11.02 -5.28
C PRO A 458 6.31 -11.44 -4.15
N ILE A 459 6.19 -10.59 -3.14
CA ILE A 459 5.36 -10.77 -1.94
C ILE A 459 4.08 -9.94 -2.02
N GLY A 460 4.18 -8.72 -2.55
CA GLY A 460 3.04 -7.80 -2.65
C GLY A 460 3.46 -6.40 -3.09
N TYR A 461 2.63 -5.40 -2.82
CA TYR A 461 3.00 -4.00 -2.96
C TYR A 461 2.40 -3.13 -1.86
N VAL A 462 3.02 -1.95 -1.64
CA VAL A 462 2.49 -0.89 -0.78
C VAL A 462 2.39 0.42 -1.55
N ASP A 463 1.25 1.10 -1.44
CA ASP A 463 1.05 2.44 -2.00
C ASP A 463 1.30 3.50 -0.92
N ILE A 464 2.29 4.37 -1.16
CA ILE A 464 2.75 5.39 -0.22
C ILE A 464 2.42 6.78 -0.79
N GLU A 465 1.45 7.48 -0.19
CA GLU A 465 1.24 8.90 -0.46
C GLU A 465 2.46 9.70 0.01
N ASN A 466 3.16 10.27 -0.95
CA ASN A 466 4.43 10.97 -0.76
C ASN A 466 4.26 12.50 -0.90
N ASN A 467 3.29 12.91 -1.72
CA ASN A 467 3.07 14.31 -2.13
C ASN A 467 4.35 14.98 -2.67
N GLY A 468 5.21 14.17 -3.30
CA GLY A 468 6.48 14.55 -3.89
C GLY A 468 7.53 15.00 -2.88
N ARG A 469 7.93 14.07 -2.01
CA ARG A 469 8.96 14.21 -0.97
C ARG A 469 9.91 13.00 -1.04
N VAL A 470 10.77 12.85 -0.05
CA VAL A 470 11.66 11.68 0.09
C VAL A 470 11.00 10.66 1.02
N ILE A 471 11.02 9.38 0.64
CA ILE A 471 10.57 8.29 1.53
C ILE A 471 11.80 7.76 2.29
N SER A 472 11.79 7.87 3.62
CA SER A 472 12.87 7.35 4.46
C SER A 472 12.76 5.82 4.62
N PRO A 473 13.87 5.10 4.87
CA PRO A 473 13.85 3.66 5.13
C PRO A 473 12.91 3.27 6.27
N ALA A 474 12.86 4.06 7.35
CA ALA A 474 11.95 3.85 8.47
C ALA A 474 10.48 4.00 8.06
N TRP A 475 10.12 5.01 7.26
CA TRP A 475 8.73 5.17 6.80
C TRP A 475 8.32 4.05 5.82
N LEU A 476 9.22 3.65 4.94
CA LEU A 476 9.06 2.50 4.06
C LEU A 476 8.86 1.20 4.86
N ALA A 477 9.71 0.93 5.84
CA ALA A 477 9.58 -0.21 6.75
C ALA A 477 8.23 -0.23 7.47
N ARG A 478 7.78 0.91 8.02
CA ARG A 478 6.44 1.00 8.67
C ARG A 478 5.31 0.71 7.69
N LYS A 479 5.42 1.13 6.42
CA LYS A 479 4.40 0.86 5.39
C LYS A 479 4.38 -0.61 4.95
N ILE A 480 5.54 -1.21 4.70
CA ILE A 480 5.65 -2.65 4.39
C ILE A 480 5.12 -3.48 5.57
N ALA A 481 5.59 -3.18 6.79
CA ALA A 481 5.21 -3.90 8.01
C ALA A 481 3.73 -3.73 8.42
N PHE A 482 3.02 -2.72 7.92
CA PHE A 482 1.58 -2.55 8.17
C PHE A 482 0.71 -3.20 7.09
N THR A 483 1.20 -3.36 5.86
CA THR A 483 0.40 -3.81 4.72
C THR A 483 0.72 -5.25 4.27
N LEU A 484 1.92 -5.75 4.51
CA LEU A 484 2.40 -7.06 4.03
C LEU A 484 2.92 -7.96 5.15
N ALA A 485 2.45 -7.76 6.38
CA ALA A 485 2.98 -8.45 7.55
C ALA A 485 2.67 -9.95 7.54
N ASP A 486 1.45 -10.32 7.17
CA ASP A 486 1.04 -11.72 7.07
C ASP A 486 1.76 -12.42 5.92
N GLU A 487 1.90 -11.77 4.77
CA GLU A 487 2.65 -12.26 3.61
C GLU A 487 4.12 -12.55 3.96
N LEU A 488 4.78 -11.65 4.69
CA LEU A 488 6.19 -11.80 5.08
C LEU A 488 6.40 -12.84 6.18
N LEU A 489 5.53 -12.90 7.19
CA LEU A 489 5.60 -13.92 8.24
C LEU A 489 5.16 -15.31 7.75
N ALA A 490 4.41 -15.38 6.65
CA ALA A 490 4.09 -16.64 6.01
C ALA A 490 5.29 -17.26 5.27
N VAL A 491 6.34 -16.50 4.92
CA VAL A 491 7.51 -17.03 4.18
C VAL A 491 8.16 -18.26 4.85
N PRO A 492 8.56 -18.24 6.14
CA PRO A 492 9.07 -19.44 6.83
C PRO A 492 8.03 -20.57 6.97
N LEU A 493 6.75 -20.28 6.72
CA LEU A 493 5.62 -21.22 6.75
C LEU A 493 5.21 -21.67 5.34
N ALA A 494 6.14 -21.60 4.36
CA ALA A 494 5.91 -21.89 2.93
C ALA A 494 4.73 -21.11 2.33
N HIS A 495 4.62 -19.84 2.71
CA HIS A 495 3.56 -18.90 2.31
C HIS A 495 2.14 -19.27 2.78
N ASN A 496 1.98 -20.19 3.74
CA ASN A 496 0.69 -20.47 4.36
C ASN A 496 0.29 -19.36 5.34
N GLN A 497 -0.54 -18.41 4.87
CA GLN A 497 -1.06 -17.31 5.68
C GLN A 497 -2.01 -17.76 6.80
N GLU A 498 -2.78 -18.84 6.62
CA GLU A 498 -3.69 -19.34 7.66
C GLU A 498 -2.91 -19.87 8.87
N ALA A 499 -1.70 -20.40 8.63
CA ALA A 499 -0.79 -20.84 9.68
C ALA A 499 -0.15 -19.67 10.47
N VAL A 500 -0.01 -18.46 9.88
CA VAL A 500 0.68 -17.31 10.52
C VAL A 500 0.08 -16.98 11.89
N TRP A 501 -1.25 -16.90 11.99
CA TRP A 501 -1.93 -16.57 13.24
C TRP A 501 -1.70 -17.63 14.33
N ALA A 502 -1.83 -18.92 13.97
CA ALA A 502 -1.60 -20.03 14.89
C ALA A 502 -0.13 -20.11 15.33
N SER A 503 0.81 -19.89 14.41
CA SER A 503 2.25 -19.85 14.70
C SER A 503 2.63 -18.65 15.58
N LEU A 504 2.05 -17.46 15.35
CA LEU A 504 2.22 -16.29 16.21
C LEU A 504 1.67 -16.54 17.62
N GLN A 505 0.46 -17.08 17.76
CA GLN A 505 -0.13 -17.39 19.06
C GLN A 505 0.67 -18.46 19.84
N THR A 506 1.20 -19.45 19.12
CA THR A 506 2.04 -20.50 19.71
C THR A 506 3.38 -19.93 20.13
N ALA A 507 4.13 -19.34 19.20
CA ALA A 507 5.43 -18.75 19.48
C ALA A 507 5.40 -17.63 20.53
N LEU A 508 4.31 -16.83 20.62
CA LEU A 508 4.15 -15.84 21.68
C LEU A 508 3.85 -16.48 23.04
N ARG A 509 3.03 -17.55 23.08
CA ARG A 509 2.82 -18.33 24.31
C ARG A 509 4.13 -18.94 24.78
N ASP A 510 4.87 -19.55 23.87
CA ASP A 510 6.14 -20.22 24.15
C ASP A 510 7.24 -19.21 24.49
N TYR A 511 7.21 -18.00 23.93
CA TYR A 511 8.08 -16.89 24.34
C TYR A 511 7.77 -16.43 25.77
N LEU A 512 6.49 -16.40 26.16
CA LEU A 512 6.03 -16.05 27.51
C LEU A 512 6.17 -17.20 28.53
N GLN A 513 6.50 -18.43 28.10
CA GLN A 513 6.53 -19.64 28.95
C GLN A 513 7.82 -20.50 28.84
N ALA A 514 8.67 -20.22 27.86
CA ALA A 514 9.98 -20.82 27.56
C ALA A 514 10.05 -22.36 27.48
N ASP A 515 9.79 -22.93 26.29
CA ASP A 515 10.81 -23.70 25.52
C ASP A 515 10.30 -24.33 24.20
N ALA A 516 11.26 -24.70 23.33
CA ALA A 516 11.17 -25.54 22.12
C ALA A 516 10.79 -24.92 20.75
N VAL A 517 11.04 -25.69 19.68
CA VAL A 517 11.31 -25.25 18.29
C VAL A 517 10.43 -26.00 17.27
N ALA A 518 10.02 -25.32 16.19
CA ALA A 518 9.20 -25.89 15.12
C ALA A 518 10.02 -26.62 14.02
N PRO A 519 9.45 -27.65 13.35
CA PRO A 519 10.17 -28.49 12.37
C PRO A 519 10.24 -27.90 10.95
N ALA A 520 11.20 -28.39 10.16
CA ALA A 520 11.43 -27.96 8.78
C ALA A 520 10.36 -28.46 7.79
N GLN A 521 10.11 -27.66 6.75
CA GLN A 521 9.16 -27.93 5.67
C GLN A 521 9.72 -28.89 4.61
N PRO A 522 8.87 -29.64 3.88
CA PRO A 522 9.30 -30.53 2.80
C PRO A 522 9.77 -29.74 1.57
N VAL A 523 10.87 -30.19 0.96
CA VAL A 523 11.38 -29.63 -0.31
C VAL A 523 10.45 -30.04 -1.47
N PRO A 524 9.96 -29.11 -2.30
CA PRO A 524 9.12 -29.45 -3.44
C PRO A 524 9.89 -30.21 -4.53
N ALA A 525 9.19 -31.10 -5.25
CA ALA A 525 9.76 -31.83 -6.37
C ALA A 525 10.17 -30.88 -7.51
N GLN A 526 11.36 -31.08 -8.06
CA GLN A 526 11.90 -30.28 -9.16
C GLN A 526 11.60 -30.91 -10.52
N LEU A 527 11.31 -30.08 -11.53
CA LEU A 527 11.19 -30.50 -12.92
C LEU A 527 12.58 -30.89 -13.45
N ALA A 528 12.69 -32.01 -14.17
CA ALA A 528 13.97 -32.48 -14.70
C ALA A 528 14.67 -31.41 -15.58
N PRO A 529 16.00 -31.23 -15.43
CA PRO A 529 16.73 -30.10 -16.01
C PRO A 529 16.99 -30.21 -17.53
N ASP A 530 16.73 -31.38 -18.11
CA ASP A 530 16.88 -31.71 -19.52
C ASP A 530 15.61 -31.47 -20.35
N VAL A 531 14.45 -31.26 -19.71
CA VAL A 531 13.17 -31.02 -20.40
C VAL A 531 13.26 -29.76 -21.29
N PRO A 532 13.12 -29.90 -22.62
CA PRO A 532 13.33 -28.83 -23.58
C PRO A 532 12.14 -27.85 -23.61
N VAL A 533 12.45 -26.56 -23.79
CA VAL A 533 11.46 -25.47 -23.73
C VAL A 533 11.51 -24.60 -24.98
N SER A 534 10.33 -24.24 -25.50
CA SER A 534 10.18 -23.34 -26.65
C SER A 534 9.45 -22.07 -26.26
N ILE A 535 10.13 -20.92 -26.33
CA ILE A 535 9.51 -19.62 -26.07
C ILE A 535 8.96 -19.06 -27.39
N ILE A 536 7.67 -18.78 -27.44
CA ILE A 536 7.00 -18.16 -28.59
C ILE A 536 6.68 -16.70 -28.30
N VAL A 537 7.03 -15.82 -29.25
CA VAL A 537 6.72 -14.38 -29.20
C VAL A 537 5.92 -14.02 -30.44
N THR A 538 4.68 -13.57 -30.29
CA THR A 538 3.85 -13.12 -31.42
C THR A 538 3.87 -11.60 -31.50
N THR A 539 4.32 -11.06 -32.64
CA THR A 539 4.51 -9.62 -32.83
C THR A 539 3.71 -9.07 -34.01
N CYS A 540 3.40 -7.77 -33.96
CA CYS A 540 2.67 -7.09 -35.02
C CYS A 540 3.01 -5.58 -35.04
N ASP A 541 4.01 -5.20 -35.85
CA ASP A 541 4.54 -3.84 -36.00
C ASP A 541 5.02 -3.18 -34.70
N ARG A 542 5.79 -3.92 -33.89
CA ARG A 542 6.40 -3.45 -32.63
C ARG A 542 7.91 -3.74 -32.56
N PRO A 543 8.74 -3.21 -33.50
CA PRO A 543 10.15 -3.56 -33.57
C PRO A 543 10.93 -3.20 -32.29
N ASP A 544 10.65 -2.04 -31.68
CA ASP A 544 11.38 -1.56 -30.50
C ASP A 544 11.09 -2.40 -29.25
N ASP A 545 9.81 -2.74 -28.99
CA ASP A 545 9.42 -3.55 -27.84
C ASP A 545 9.93 -5.00 -28.01
N LEU A 546 9.82 -5.57 -29.22
CA LEU A 546 10.38 -6.88 -29.57
C LEU A 546 11.89 -6.97 -29.34
N GLU A 547 12.65 -5.94 -29.74
CA GLU A 547 14.10 -5.91 -29.56
C GLU A 547 14.50 -6.00 -28.08
N VAL A 548 13.78 -5.29 -27.21
CA VAL A 548 13.98 -5.34 -25.75
C VAL A 548 13.55 -6.70 -25.18
N CYS A 549 12.44 -7.26 -25.64
CA CYS A 549 11.96 -8.58 -25.22
C CYS A 549 12.99 -9.68 -25.56
N LEU A 550 13.48 -9.73 -26.81
CA LEU A 550 14.48 -10.71 -27.25
C LEU A 550 15.81 -10.62 -26.48
N GLN A 551 16.27 -9.41 -26.15
CA GLN A 551 17.47 -9.22 -25.30
C GLN A 551 17.32 -9.87 -23.92
N GLN A 552 16.13 -9.81 -23.32
CA GLN A 552 15.87 -10.36 -21.99
C GLN A 552 15.59 -11.87 -21.99
N LEU A 553 14.98 -12.38 -23.06
CA LEU A 553 14.78 -13.83 -23.23
C LEU A 553 16.10 -14.56 -23.49
N LEU A 554 17.06 -13.92 -24.16
CA LEU A 554 18.42 -14.45 -24.33
C LEU A 554 19.30 -14.30 -23.07
N ALA A 555 18.88 -13.49 -22.10
CA ALA A 555 19.55 -13.28 -20.82
C ALA A 555 18.98 -14.16 -19.69
N GLN A 556 18.15 -15.16 -20.00
CA GLN A 556 17.62 -16.08 -18.98
C GLN A 556 18.73 -16.97 -18.39
N GLU A 557 18.75 -17.06 -17.06
CA GLU A 557 19.65 -17.92 -16.29
C GLU A 557 19.08 -19.34 -16.24
N THR A 558 19.32 -20.10 -17.31
CA THR A 558 18.87 -21.49 -17.45
C THR A 558 19.96 -22.37 -18.06
N HIS A 559 19.99 -23.64 -17.65
CA HIS A 559 20.84 -24.68 -18.23
C HIS A 559 20.06 -25.63 -19.17
N ARG A 560 18.77 -25.36 -19.39
CA ARG A 560 17.87 -26.17 -20.23
C ARG A 560 18.14 -25.96 -21.72
N PRO A 561 17.77 -26.92 -22.59
CA PRO A 561 17.63 -26.66 -24.01
C PRO A 561 16.46 -25.68 -24.25
N VAL A 562 16.76 -24.44 -24.61
CA VAL A 562 15.76 -23.41 -24.94
C VAL A 562 15.87 -23.00 -26.41
N GLU A 563 14.73 -22.88 -27.08
CA GLU A 563 14.62 -22.17 -28.37
C GLU A 563 13.66 -20.98 -28.27
N ILE A 564 13.86 -19.98 -29.13
CA ILE A 564 12.98 -18.81 -29.23
C ILE A 564 12.43 -18.72 -30.66
N VAL A 565 11.11 -18.61 -30.79
CA VAL A 565 10.38 -18.53 -32.06
C VAL A 565 9.55 -17.25 -32.09
N VAL A 566 9.89 -16.33 -33.00
CA VAL A 566 9.13 -15.10 -33.27
C VAL A 566 8.15 -15.35 -34.41
N ALA A 567 6.86 -15.18 -34.16
CA ALA A 567 5.82 -15.14 -35.19
C ALA A 567 5.50 -13.70 -35.58
N ASP A 568 5.91 -13.32 -36.79
CA ASP A 568 5.50 -12.08 -37.42
C ASP A 568 4.09 -12.24 -37.99
N ASN A 569 3.09 -11.56 -37.38
CA ASN A 569 1.71 -11.56 -37.87
C ASN A 569 1.39 -10.36 -38.80
N ARG A 570 2.41 -9.65 -39.30
CA ARG A 570 2.29 -8.69 -40.41
C ARG A 570 3.58 -8.61 -41.26
N PRO A 571 4.04 -9.73 -41.87
CA PRO A 571 5.31 -9.77 -42.61
C PRO A 571 5.40 -8.77 -43.78
N ALA A 572 4.25 -8.30 -44.28
CA ALA A 572 4.18 -7.26 -45.31
C ALA A 572 4.67 -5.86 -44.85
N SER A 573 4.84 -5.59 -43.54
CA SER A 573 5.41 -4.33 -43.05
C SER A 573 6.93 -4.29 -43.13
N GLY A 574 7.59 -5.47 -43.17
CA GLY A 574 9.05 -5.59 -43.19
C GLY A 574 9.75 -5.16 -41.89
N LEU A 575 9.02 -4.84 -40.81
CA LEU A 575 9.59 -4.29 -39.58
C LEU A 575 10.24 -5.35 -38.67
N THR A 576 9.72 -6.58 -38.67
CA THR A 576 10.13 -7.63 -37.73
C THR A 576 11.45 -8.30 -38.12
N ALA A 577 11.62 -8.64 -39.40
CA ALA A 577 12.80 -9.40 -39.86
C ALA A 577 14.14 -8.70 -39.58
N PRO A 578 14.29 -7.36 -39.74
CA PRO A 578 15.51 -6.63 -39.36
C PRO A 578 15.83 -6.68 -37.86
N VAL A 579 14.83 -6.83 -36.99
CA VAL A 579 15.04 -6.97 -35.54
C VAL A 579 15.52 -8.38 -35.23
N VAL A 580 14.83 -9.41 -35.71
CA VAL A 580 15.19 -10.82 -35.44
C VAL A 580 16.58 -11.16 -35.99
N ALA A 581 16.96 -10.59 -37.14
CA ALA A 581 18.30 -10.78 -37.73
C ALA A 581 19.47 -10.31 -36.84
N LYS A 582 19.22 -9.49 -35.80
CA LYS A 582 20.23 -9.09 -34.80
C LYS A 582 20.57 -10.20 -33.79
N PHE A 583 19.73 -11.23 -33.68
CA PHE A 583 19.75 -12.22 -32.60
C PHE A 583 20.01 -13.64 -33.12
N SER A 584 21.25 -14.12 -32.96
CA SER A 584 21.61 -15.50 -33.27
C SER A 584 20.82 -16.50 -32.42
N GLY A 585 20.23 -17.51 -33.06
CA GLY A 585 19.46 -18.57 -32.37
C GLY A 585 17.94 -18.33 -32.30
N VAL A 586 17.46 -17.14 -32.68
CA VAL A 586 16.02 -16.85 -32.77
C VAL A 586 15.47 -17.27 -34.13
N LYS A 587 14.41 -18.07 -34.14
CA LYS A 587 13.72 -18.50 -35.37
C LYS A 587 12.61 -17.51 -35.73
N LEU A 588 12.51 -17.11 -37.00
CA LEU A 588 11.41 -16.27 -37.51
C LEU A 588 10.41 -17.13 -38.29
N VAL A 589 9.12 -16.98 -37.97
CA VAL A 589 7.99 -17.54 -38.72
C VAL A 589 7.11 -16.39 -39.21
N SER A 590 6.73 -16.41 -40.49
CA SER A 590 5.86 -15.41 -41.09
C SER A 590 4.45 -15.95 -41.25
N GLU A 591 3.45 -15.29 -40.64
CA GLU A 591 2.04 -15.63 -40.78
C GLU A 591 1.27 -14.42 -41.32
N SER A 592 0.85 -14.51 -42.59
CA SER A 592 0.17 -13.41 -43.30
C SER A 592 -1.31 -13.28 -42.97
N ARG A 593 -1.94 -14.28 -42.34
CA ARG A 593 -3.35 -14.26 -41.94
C ARG A 593 -3.51 -13.45 -40.66
N PRO A 594 -4.23 -12.31 -40.67
CA PRO A 594 -4.31 -11.43 -39.51
C PRO A 594 -5.10 -12.08 -38.36
N GLY A 595 -4.50 -12.08 -37.17
CA GLY A 595 -5.07 -12.57 -35.92
C GLY A 595 -4.02 -13.23 -35.04
N ALA A 596 -3.92 -12.85 -33.77
CA ALA A 596 -2.89 -13.34 -32.85
C ALA A 596 -2.90 -14.89 -32.72
N SER A 597 -4.08 -15.53 -32.74
CA SER A 597 -4.20 -16.99 -32.75
C SER A 597 -3.50 -17.64 -33.96
N TYR A 598 -3.56 -17.03 -35.16
CA TYR A 598 -2.82 -17.56 -36.32
C TYR A 598 -1.30 -17.46 -36.09
N GLY A 599 -0.81 -16.31 -35.60
CA GLY A 599 0.61 -16.13 -35.26
C GLY A 599 1.10 -17.13 -34.20
N ARG A 600 0.37 -17.27 -33.09
CA ARG A 600 0.69 -18.23 -32.02
C ARG A 600 0.63 -19.67 -32.54
N ASN A 601 -0.40 -20.05 -33.30
CA ASN A 601 -0.50 -21.39 -33.90
C ASN A 601 0.65 -21.67 -34.90
N ALA A 602 1.07 -20.68 -35.68
CA ALA A 602 2.21 -20.80 -36.60
C ALA A 602 3.55 -20.98 -35.87
N ALA A 603 3.75 -20.30 -34.72
CA ALA A 603 4.89 -20.55 -33.85
C ALA A 603 4.84 -21.97 -33.25
N ILE A 604 3.72 -22.34 -32.62
CA ILE A 604 3.48 -23.67 -32.01
C ILE A 604 3.74 -24.81 -33.02
N ALA A 605 3.36 -24.62 -34.30
CA ALA A 605 3.57 -25.64 -35.33
C ALA A 605 5.06 -25.96 -35.60
N VAL A 606 5.99 -25.03 -35.36
CA VAL A 606 7.42 -25.23 -35.60
C VAL A 606 8.23 -25.52 -34.33
N THR A 607 7.69 -25.29 -33.14
CA THR A 607 8.41 -25.53 -31.87
C THR A 607 8.72 -27.01 -31.64
N THR A 608 9.86 -27.29 -31.01
CA THR A 608 10.38 -28.65 -30.72
C THR A 608 10.46 -28.99 -29.22
N GLY A 609 10.16 -28.07 -28.31
CA GLY A 609 10.16 -28.29 -26.87
C GLY A 609 8.90 -29.00 -26.36
N ASP A 610 9.06 -29.71 -25.23
CA ASP A 610 7.97 -30.40 -24.53
C ASP A 610 7.09 -29.41 -23.74
N ILE A 611 7.67 -28.28 -23.34
CA ILE A 611 6.99 -27.12 -22.78
C ILE A 611 7.08 -25.97 -23.79
N ILE A 612 5.95 -25.35 -24.09
CA ILE A 612 5.84 -24.15 -24.92
C ILE A 612 5.47 -22.99 -24.01
N VAL A 613 6.22 -21.89 -24.05
CA VAL A 613 5.99 -20.69 -23.24
C VAL A 613 5.56 -19.54 -24.16
N SER A 614 4.39 -18.97 -23.92
CA SER A 614 3.92 -17.75 -24.59
C SER A 614 4.27 -16.53 -23.76
N VAL A 615 4.90 -15.57 -24.43
CA VAL A 615 5.20 -14.24 -23.88
C VAL A 615 4.94 -13.19 -24.96
N ASP A 616 4.31 -12.08 -24.59
CA ASP A 616 4.01 -11.00 -25.53
C ASP A 616 5.25 -10.11 -25.77
N ASP A 617 5.28 -9.37 -26.88
CA ASP A 617 6.44 -8.53 -27.24
C ASP A 617 6.56 -7.22 -26.43
N ASP A 618 5.51 -6.82 -25.69
CA ASP A 618 5.45 -5.59 -24.89
C ASP A 618 5.61 -5.79 -23.35
N VAL A 619 6.13 -6.95 -22.94
CA VAL A 619 6.49 -7.26 -21.54
C VAL A 619 8.01 -7.34 -21.34
N THR A 620 8.46 -7.21 -20.08
CA THR A 620 9.86 -7.40 -19.69
C THR A 620 9.99 -8.35 -18.51
N VAL A 621 10.96 -9.27 -18.57
CA VAL A 621 11.10 -10.44 -17.69
C VAL A 621 12.35 -10.38 -16.79
N PRO A 622 12.29 -10.87 -15.53
CA PRO A 622 13.47 -11.22 -14.72
C PRO A 622 14.36 -12.29 -15.38
N THR A 623 15.64 -12.41 -14.99
CA THR A 623 16.56 -13.43 -15.55
C THR A 623 16.25 -14.85 -15.09
N ASP A 624 15.60 -15.03 -13.94
CA ASP A 624 15.20 -16.31 -13.37
C ASP A 624 13.72 -16.69 -13.64
N TRP A 625 13.05 -15.91 -14.49
CA TRP A 625 11.61 -16.03 -14.75
C TRP A 625 11.22 -17.39 -15.35
N LEU A 626 12.00 -17.90 -16.31
CA LEU A 626 11.66 -19.12 -17.03
C LEU A 626 11.53 -20.34 -16.10
N GLU A 627 12.54 -20.57 -15.25
CA GLU A 627 12.54 -21.69 -14.31
C GLU A 627 11.39 -21.57 -13.29
N LYS A 628 11.12 -20.35 -12.80
CA LYS A 628 9.97 -20.08 -11.92
C LYS A 628 8.63 -20.41 -12.59
N LEU A 629 8.46 -20.08 -13.86
CA LEU A 629 7.21 -20.32 -14.60
C LEU A 629 6.94 -21.81 -14.85
N ILE A 630 7.99 -22.58 -15.14
CA ILE A 630 7.85 -24.01 -15.49
C ILE A 630 8.00 -24.97 -14.31
N ALA A 631 8.55 -24.53 -13.17
CA ALA A 631 8.72 -25.38 -11.98
C ALA A 631 7.45 -26.13 -11.53
N PRO A 632 6.23 -25.54 -11.54
CA PRO A 632 5.01 -26.27 -11.18
C PRO A 632 4.67 -27.43 -12.15
N MET A 633 5.22 -27.42 -13.38
CA MET A 633 5.10 -28.53 -14.34
C MET A 633 5.97 -29.74 -13.97
N ALA A 634 6.65 -29.74 -12.82
CA ALA A 634 7.14 -30.99 -12.21
C ALA A 634 5.99 -31.99 -11.97
N ARG A 635 4.75 -31.52 -11.77
CA ARG A 635 3.57 -32.36 -11.62
C ARG A 635 2.95 -32.71 -12.98
N PRO A 636 2.80 -33.99 -13.37
CA PRO A 636 2.30 -34.38 -14.70
C PRO A 636 0.92 -33.82 -15.06
N GLU A 637 0.02 -33.71 -14.08
CA GLU A 637 -1.37 -33.26 -14.25
C GLU A 637 -1.52 -31.73 -14.45
N VAL A 638 -0.46 -30.96 -14.17
CA VAL A 638 -0.37 -29.54 -14.53
C VAL A 638 -0.03 -29.45 -16.01
N MET A 639 -1.01 -29.06 -16.82
CA MET A 639 -0.88 -28.93 -18.28
C MET A 639 -0.62 -27.49 -18.72
N MET A 640 -0.94 -26.51 -17.86
CA MET A 640 -0.74 -25.09 -18.10
C MET A 640 -0.36 -24.38 -16.80
N VAL A 641 0.59 -23.46 -16.88
CA VAL A 641 0.93 -22.52 -15.79
C VAL A 641 0.79 -21.11 -16.33
N THR A 642 0.25 -20.19 -15.55
CA THR A 642 0.26 -18.76 -15.83
C THR A 642 1.05 -18.03 -14.76
N GLY A 643 1.70 -16.94 -15.13
CA GLY A 643 2.47 -16.09 -14.22
C GLY A 643 1.81 -14.72 -14.00
N ASN A 644 2.39 -13.94 -13.09
CA ASN A 644 1.88 -12.62 -12.73
C ASN A 644 2.22 -11.57 -13.79
N VAL A 645 1.36 -10.57 -13.99
CA VAL A 645 1.57 -9.47 -14.94
C VAL A 645 1.40 -8.13 -14.21
N LEU A 646 2.53 -7.49 -13.90
CA LEU A 646 2.62 -6.28 -13.08
C LEU A 646 2.75 -5.01 -13.93
N PRO A 647 2.19 -3.86 -13.52
CA PRO A 647 2.33 -2.60 -14.25
C PRO A 647 3.76 -2.05 -14.19
N LYS A 648 4.38 -1.85 -15.37
CA LYS A 648 5.71 -1.22 -15.51
C LYS A 648 5.70 0.29 -15.17
N GLU A 649 4.60 0.98 -15.46
CA GLU A 649 4.44 2.42 -15.25
C GLU A 649 2.99 2.81 -14.93
N LEU A 650 2.81 3.79 -14.04
CA LEU A 650 1.51 4.33 -13.58
C LEU A 650 1.49 5.87 -13.60
N GLU A 651 2.12 6.46 -14.62
CA GLU A 651 2.31 7.91 -14.71
C GLU A 651 1.08 8.67 -15.19
N THR A 652 0.19 8.03 -15.98
CA THR A 652 -0.95 8.70 -16.61
C THR A 652 -2.31 8.27 -16.02
N PRO A 653 -3.37 9.10 -16.15
CA PRO A 653 -4.71 8.74 -15.68
C PRO A 653 -5.25 7.45 -16.31
N ALA A 654 -4.89 7.14 -17.55
CA ALA A 654 -5.32 5.92 -18.23
C ALA A 654 -4.77 4.66 -17.57
N GLN A 655 -3.50 4.72 -17.12
CA GLN A 655 -2.81 3.61 -16.47
C GLN A 655 -3.38 3.37 -15.06
N LEU A 656 -3.64 4.45 -14.30
CA LEU A 656 -4.27 4.34 -12.98
C LEU A 656 -5.72 3.84 -13.07
N LEU A 657 -6.53 4.30 -14.03
CA LEU A 657 -7.90 3.82 -14.19
C LEU A 657 -7.95 2.32 -14.56
N TYR A 658 -6.94 1.82 -15.29
CA TYR A 658 -6.83 0.40 -15.62
C TYR A 658 -6.59 -0.45 -14.37
N GLU A 659 -5.64 -0.07 -13.51
CA GLU A 659 -5.42 -0.73 -12.22
C GLU A 659 -6.64 -0.61 -11.29
N GLN A 660 -7.16 0.61 -11.09
CA GLN A 660 -8.18 0.89 -10.07
C GLN A 660 -9.58 0.35 -10.41
N ILE A 661 -9.99 0.38 -11.68
CA ILE A 661 -11.36 0.02 -12.08
C ILE A 661 -11.43 -1.40 -12.62
N LYS A 662 -10.41 -1.86 -13.35
CA LYS A 662 -10.40 -3.20 -13.95
C LYS A 662 -9.63 -4.24 -13.13
N GLY A 663 -8.75 -3.81 -12.21
CA GLY A 663 -7.91 -4.69 -11.39
C GLY A 663 -6.53 -5.00 -12.01
N GLY A 664 -6.14 -4.32 -13.08
CA GLY A 664 -4.88 -4.59 -13.78
C GLY A 664 -4.93 -5.86 -14.67
N LEU A 665 -3.76 -6.50 -14.82
CA LEU A 665 -3.60 -7.85 -15.40
C LEU A 665 -3.08 -8.87 -14.37
N SER A 666 -2.90 -8.44 -13.11
CA SER A 666 -2.41 -9.29 -12.03
C SER A 666 -3.58 -10.03 -11.37
N SER A 667 -3.45 -11.34 -11.16
CA SER A 667 -4.34 -12.10 -10.29
C SER A 667 -3.95 -12.06 -8.81
N GLY A 668 -3.04 -11.15 -8.42
CA GLY A 668 -2.50 -11.01 -7.07
C GLY A 668 -1.18 -11.77 -6.86
N PHE A 669 -0.84 -12.02 -5.59
CA PHE A 669 0.45 -12.58 -5.17
C PHE A 669 0.34 -13.97 -4.51
N LYS A 670 -0.86 -14.56 -4.53
CA LYS A 670 -1.13 -15.90 -4.00
C LYS A 670 -1.20 -16.90 -5.15
N PRO A 671 -0.59 -18.09 -5.03
CA PRO A 671 -0.83 -19.17 -5.99
C PRO A 671 -2.31 -19.52 -6.05
N LEU A 672 -2.82 -19.81 -7.25
CA LEU A 672 -4.18 -20.31 -7.44
C LEU A 672 -4.09 -21.62 -8.24
N GLU A 673 -4.82 -22.64 -7.82
CA GLU A 673 -4.93 -23.89 -8.55
C GLU A 673 -6.39 -24.11 -8.96
N ALA A 674 -6.61 -24.43 -10.23
CA ALA A 674 -7.89 -24.80 -10.78
C ALA A 674 -7.76 -26.10 -11.57
N ASN A 675 -8.68 -27.03 -11.36
CA ASN A 675 -8.72 -28.32 -12.02
C ASN A 675 -10.16 -28.63 -12.51
N GLY A 676 -10.41 -29.86 -12.97
CA GLY A 676 -11.75 -30.30 -13.35
C GLY A 676 -12.80 -30.10 -12.25
N ASP A 677 -12.50 -30.47 -11.01
CA ASP A 677 -13.45 -30.36 -9.89
C ASP A 677 -13.83 -28.90 -9.60
N TRP A 678 -12.84 -27.99 -9.59
CA TRP A 678 -13.07 -26.55 -9.50
C TRP A 678 -13.94 -26.04 -10.65
N PHE A 679 -13.71 -26.52 -11.87
CA PHE A 679 -14.49 -26.10 -13.04
C PHE A 679 -15.95 -26.59 -12.99
N TYR A 680 -16.18 -27.81 -12.51
CA TYR A 680 -17.50 -28.42 -12.40
C TYR A 680 -18.29 -27.97 -11.16
N SER A 681 -17.65 -27.43 -10.12
CA SER A 681 -18.36 -26.83 -8.97
C SER A 681 -19.24 -25.63 -9.35
N TYR A 682 -18.96 -24.98 -10.49
CA TYR A 682 -19.80 -23.91 -11.05
C TYR A 682 -21.00 -24.48 -11.82
N GLU A 683 -21.95 -25.12 -11.11
CA GLU A 683 -23.17 -25.69 -11.69
C GLU A 683 -24.01 -24.67 -12.47
N ARG A 684 -24.02 -23.41 -12.00
CA ARG A 684 -25.03 -22.41 -12.38
C ARG A 684 -24.46 -21.33 -13.30
N SER A 685 -23.33 -20.72 -12.95
CA SER A 685 -22.69 -19.64 -13.72
C SER A 685 -21.46 -20.14 -14.48
N THR A 686 -20.97 -19.41 -15.47
CA THR A 686 -19.65 -19.71 -16.05
C THR A 686 -18.55 -19.50 -15.01
N PRO A 687 -17.54 -20.39 -14.91
CA PRO A 687 -16.39 -20.19 -14.02
C PRO A 687 -15.60 -18.92 -14.39
N PRO A 688 -14.97 -18.22 -13.43
CA PRO A 688 -14.23 -16.99 -13.66
C PRO A 688 -12.80 -17.26 -14.19
N ILE A 689 -12.71 -17.88 -15.37
CA ILE A 689 -11.44 -18.32 -15.98
C ILE A 689 -10.40 -17.20 -16.08
N TRP A 690 -10.84 -15.95 -16.25
CA TRP A 690 -10.01 -14.74 -16.32
C TRP A 690 -9.25 -14.40 -15.01
N GLU A 691 -9.54 -15.08 -13.90
CA GLU A 691 -8.79 -14.94 -12.64
C GLU A 691 -7.53 -15.83 -12.61
N LEU A 692 -7.39 -16.75 -13.56
CA LEU A 692 -6.28 -17.71 -13.64
C LEU A 692 -5.11 -17.21 -14.51
N GLY A 693 -4.88 -15.90 -14.60
CA GLY A 693 -3.79 -15.28 -15.36
C GLY A 693 -4.07 -15.12 -16.88
N VAL A 694 -3.03 -14.76 -17.64
CA VAL A 694 -3.12 -14.40 -19.07
C VAL A 694 -1.97 -14.99 -19.91
N SER A 695 -2.20 -15.17 -21.21
CA SER A 695 -1.26 -15.79 -22.17
C SER A 695 -0.01 -14.96 -22.51
N ALA A 696 0.04 -13.70 -22.04
CA ALA A 696 1.24 -12.86 -22.10
C ALA A 696 2.36 -13.33 -21.14
N ASN A 697 2.05 -14.27 -20.24
CA ASN A 697 2.99 -14.91 -19.31
C ASN A 697 2.46 -16.32 -18.97
N ALA A 698 2.59 -17.27 -19.89
CA ALA A 698 2.02 -18.62 -19.72
C ALA A 698 2.90 -19.72 -20.30
N ALA A 699 2.98 -20.86 -19.60
CA ALA A 699 3.59 -22.10 -20.06
C ALA A 699 2.51 -23.16 -20.33
N TYR A 700 2.72 -23.99 -21.34
CA TYR A 700 1.85 -25.07 -21.79
C TYR A 700 2.67 -26.34 -22.00
N ARG A 701 2.15 -27.52 -21.64
CA ARG A 701 2.70 -28.76 -22.22
C ARG A 701 2.32 -28.84 -23.69
N ALA A 702 3.28 -29.13 -24.57
CA ALA A 702 3.06 -29.17 -26.01
C ALA A 702 1.95 -30.16 -26.42
N SER A 703 1.74 -31.22 -25.64
CA SER A 703 0.69 -32.22 -25.83
C SER A 703 -0.74 -31.71 -25.73
N ILE A 704 -1.01 -30.51 -25.16
CA ILE A 704 -2.38 -29.95 -25.18
C ILE A 704 -2.84 -29.63 -26.61
N PHE A 705 -1.91 -29.27 -27.49
CA PHE A 705 -2.23 -28.77 -28.84
C PHE A 705 -2.63 -29.88 -29.82
N CYS A 706 -2.28 -31.14 -29.54
CA CYS A 706 -2.81 -32.34 -30.22
C CYS A 706 -3.96 -33.02 -29.46
N HIS A 707 -4.32 -32.55 -28.25
CA HIS A 707 -5.38 -33.19 -27.47
C HIS A 707 -6.76 -32.98 -28.13
N PRO A 708 -7.57 -34.04 -28.35
CA PRO A 708 -8.77 -33.97 -29.20
C PRO A 708 -9.87 -33.04 -28.67
N GLN A 709 -9.86 -32.72 -27.36
CA GLN A 709 -10.82 -31.81 -26.73
C GLN A 709 -10.27 -30.39 -26.52
N ILE A 710 -8.96 -30.15 -26.70
CA ILE A 710 -8.32 -28.84 -26.43
C ILE A 710 -7.86 -28.23 -27.75
N GLY A 711 -6.81 -28.79 -28.36
CA GLY A 711 -6.30 -28.35 -29.66
C GLY A 711 -5.59 -26.99 -29.64
N LEU A 712 -5.40 -26.42 -30.82
CA LEU A 712 -4.80 -25.10 -31.04
C LEU A 712 -5.68 -23.93 -30.58
N MET A 713 -5.13 -22.71 -30.56
CA MET A 713 -5.88 -21.48 -30.25
C MET A 713 -6.90 -21.20 -31.35
N ASP A 714 -8.13 -20.83 -30.95
CA ASP A 714 -9.25 -20.63 -31.87
C ASP A 714 -9.08 -19.33 -32.68
N GLU A 715 -8.95 -19.43 -34.01
CA GLU A 715 -8.66 -18.29 -34.88
C GLU A 715 -9.87 -17.41 -35.18
N VAL A 716 -11.06 -17.78 -34.70
CA VAL A 716 -12.23 -16.91 -34.63
C VAL A 716 -12.03 -15.83 -33.54
N LEU A 717 -11.23 -16.11 -32.52
CA LEU A 717 -10.99 -15.20 -31.40
C LEU A 717 -9.63 -14.49 -31.50
N GLY A 718 -9.41 -13.51 -30.63
CA GLY A 718 -8.11 -12.87 -30.42
C GLY A 718 -7.91 -11.47 -31.01
N PRO A 719 -6.83 -10.76 -30.60
CA PRO A 719 -6.39 -9.51 -31.21
C PRO A 719 -6.15 -9.66 -32.71
N GLY A 720 -6.35 -8.57 -33.46
CA GLY A 720 -6.27 -8.58 -34.93
C GLY A 720 -7.49 -9.19 -35.64
N THR A 721 -8.44 -9.78 -34.90
CA THR A 721 -9.71 -10.28 -35.44
C THR A 721 -10.88 -9.32 -35.17
N PRO A 722 -12.06 -9.50 -35.81
CA PRO A 722 -13.27 -8.76 -35.47
C PRO A 722 -13.74 -8.89 -34.02
N THR A 723 -13.30 -9.91 -33.25
CA THR A 723 -13.67 -10.07 -31.82
C THR A 723 -12.74 -9.34 -30.88
N ILE A 724 -11.49 -9.07 -31.29
CA ILE A 724 -10.45 -8.30 -30.57
C ILE A 724 -9.84 -9.06 -29.36
N GLY A 725 -10.38 -10.21 -28.94
CA GLY A 725 -9.86 -11.04 -27.85
C GLY A 725 -10.66 -12.33 -27.63
N GLY A 726 -10.33 -13.04 -26.54
CA GLY A 726 -11.10 -14.16 -25.98
C GLY A 726 -10.51 -15.56 -26.24
N GLU A 727 -9.41 -15.66 -26.97
CA GLU A 727 -8.74 -16.89 -27.39
C GLU A 727 -8.11 -17.65 -26.21
N GLU A 728 -7.42 -16.94 -25.32
CA GLU A 728 -6.74 -17.53 -24.15
C GLU A 728 -7.73 -18.13 -23.15
N VAL A 729 -8.81 -17.40 -22.87
CA VAL A 729 -9.87 -17.79 -21.93
C VAL A 729 -10.60 -19.03 -22.45
N LEU A 730 -10.77 -19.15 -23.77
CA LEU A 730 -11.32 -20.35 -24.38
C LEU A 730 -10.36 -21.55 -24.26
N LEU A 731 -9.06 -21.36 -24.48
CA LEU A 731 -8.06 -22.43 -24.32
C LEU A 731 -8.05 -22.94 -22.87
N MET A 732 -7.97 -22.04 -21.89
CA MET A 732 -7.99 -22.36 -20.46
C MET A 732 -9.29 -23.06 -20.04
N TYR A 733 -10.45 -22.59 -20.53
CA TYR A 733 -11.73 -23.26 -20.34
C TYR A 733 -11.69 -24.71 -20.85
N LYS A 734 -11.09 -24.96 -22.01
CA LYS A 734 -11.01 -26.31 -22.61
C LYS A 734 -10.03 -27.22 -21.86
N VAL A 735 -8.92 -26.70 -21.35
CA VAL A 735 -7.98 -27.45 -20.48
C VAL A 735 -8.68 -27.95 -19.22
N LEU A 736 -9.40 -27.07 -18.52
CA LEU A 736 -10.15 -27.44 -17.30
C LEU A 736 -11.35 -28.36 -17.59
N LYS A 737 -12.09 -28.12 -18.68
CA LYS A 737 -13.19 -29.00 -19.15
C LYS A 737 -12.70 -30.40 -19.52
N ALA A 738 -11.43 -30.56 -19.91
CA ALA A 738 -10.80 -31.86 -20.14
C ALA A 738 -10.28 -32.52 -18.84
N GLY A 739 -10.48 -31.90 -17.67
CA GLY A 739 -10.12 -32.45 -16.35
C GLY A 739 -8.72 -32.12 -15.85
N TYR A 740 -7.90 -31.41 -16.64
CA TYR A 740 -6.51 -31.08 -16.29
C TYR A 740 -6.39 -29.88 -15.35
N THR A 741 -5.21 -29.71 -14.76
CA THR A 741 -4.91 -28.62 -13.84
C THR A 741 -4.24 -27.44 -14.53
N ILE A 742 -4.72 -26.23 -14.21
CA ILE A 742 -4.07 -24.94 -14.45
C ILE A 742 -3.60 -24.39 -13.11
N LEU A 743 -2.35 -23.94 -13.05
CA LEU A 743 -1.78 -23.28 -11.87
C LEU A 743 -1.36 -21.85 -12.20
N TYR A 744 -1.70 -20.90 -11.33
CA TYR A 744 -1.19 -19.54 -11.36
C TYR A 744 0.00 -19.43 -10.39
N GLU A 745 1.19 -19.16 -10.91
CA GLU A 745 2.44 -19.04 -10.18
C GLU A 745 2.83 -17.55 -10.08
N PRO A 746 2.45 -16.85 -9.00
CA PRO A 746 2.72 -15.42 -8.85
C PRO A 746 4.21 -15.07 -8.82
N LYS A 747 5.10 -16.04 -8.51
CA LYS A 747 6.55 -15.83 -8.47
C LYS A 747 7.15 -15.67 -9.87
N ALA A 748 6.53 -16.24 -10.88
CA ALA A 748 6.89 -16.05 -12.28
C ALA A 748 6.23 -14.77 -12.81
N TYR A 749 6.78 -13.60 -12.48
CA TYR A 749 6.17 -12.31 -12.86
C TYR A 749 6.85 -11.64 -14.05
N VAL A 750 6.08 -10.86 -14.81
CA VAL A 750 6.58 -9.97 -15.88
C VAL A 750 6.05 -8.55 -15.70
N TRP A 751 6.77 -7.56 -16.22
CA TRP A 751 6.32 -6.17 -16.26
C TRP A 751 5.68 -5.82 -17.61
N HIS A 752 4.40 -5.45 -17.62
CA HIS A 752 3.65 -5.04 -18.81
C HIS A 752 3.43 -3.52 -18.87
N ARG A 753 3.40 -2.95 -20.08
CA ARG A 753 3.21 -1.52 -20.29
C ARG A 753 1.75 -1.13 -20.56
N HIS A 754 1.13 -0.45 -19.60
CA HIS A 754 -0.24 0.08 -19.77
C HIS A 754 -0.31 1.23 -20.78
N ARG A 755 -1.43 1.31 -21.52
CA ARG A 755 -1.67 2.36 -22.51
C ARG A 755 -1.70 3.75 -21.85
N ARG A 756 -0.86 4.68 -22.34
CA ARG A 756 -0.73 6.04 -21.77
C ARG A 756 -1.95 6.95 -22.05
N GLU A 757 -2.64 6.75 -23.17
CA GLU A 757 -3.78 7.60 -23.59
C GLU A 757 -5.14 7.04 -23.14
N LEU A 758 -6.03 7.92 -22.65
CA LEU A 758 -7.41 7.56 -22.30
C LEU A 758 -8.19 6.98 -23.49
N LYS A 759 -7.96 7.48 -24.71
CA LYS A 759 -8.62 6.98 -25.92
C LYS A 759 -8.21 5.53 -26.25
N ALA A 760 -6.93 5.20 -26.05
CA ALA A 760 -6.42 3.86 -26.22
C ALA A 760 -6.94 2.92 -25.11
N PHE A 761 -6.98 3.39 -23.86
CA PHE A 761 -7.57 2.68 -22.72
C PHE A 761 -9.04 2.33 -22.95
N TYR A 762 -9.91 3.30 -23.31
CA TYR A 762 -11.33 3.00 -23.56
C TYR A 762 -11.53 2.05 -24.75
N ARG A 763 -10.68 2.13 -25.79
CA ARG A 763 -10.67 1.15 -26.89
C ARG A 763 -10.26 -0.26 -26.41
N GLN A 764 -9.33 -0.37 -25.47
CA GLN A 764 -8.94 -1.64 -24.86
C GLN A 764 -10.08 -2.24 -24.02
N ILE A 765 -10.74 -1.44 -23.17
CA ILE A 765 -11.91 -1.88 -22.38
C ILE A 765 -13.07 -2.34 -23.28
N TYR A 766 -13.35 -1.59 -24.35
CA TYR A 766 -14.27 -2.01 -25.41
C TYR A 766 -13.86 -3.35 -26.03
N GLY A 767 -12.57 -3.52 -26.36
CA GLY A 767 -12.01 -4.75 -26.92
C GLY A 767 -12.15 -5.96 -25.99
N HIS A 768 -11.83 -5.80 -24.70
CA HIS A 768 -11.96 -6.86 -23.68
C HIS A 768 -13.42 -7.33 -23.56
N MET A 769 -14.40 -6.42 -23.48
CA MET A 769 -15.79 -6.83 -23.36
C MET A 769 -16.35 -7.42 -24.67
N LYS A 770 -15.86 -6.96 -25.83
CA LYS A 770 -16.16 -7.55 -27.13
C LYS A 770 -15.63 -8.98 -27.25
N GLY A 771 -14.38 -9.19 -26.83
CA GLY A 771 -13.72 -10.51 -26.77
C GLY A 771 -14.41 -11.46 -25.79
N GLY A 772 -14.73 -10.99 -24.58
CA GLY A 772 -15.49 -11.76 -23.58
C GLY A 772 -16.88 -12.20 -24.07
N THR A 773 -17.57 -11.33 -24.80
CA THR A 773 -18.85 -11.68 -25.45
C THR A 773 -18.67 -12.74 -26.54
N ALA A 774 -17.63 -12.61 -27.36
CA ALA A 774 -17.30 -13.59 -28.40
C ALA A 774 -16.88 -14.95 -27.80
N TYR A 775 -16.14 -14.96 -26.69
CA TYR A 775 -15.83 -16.14 -25.89
C TYR A 775 -17.09 -16.83 -25.37
N LEU A 776 -18.02 -16.10 -24.76
CA LEU A 776 -19.30 -16.67 -24.28
C LEU A 776 -20.16 -17.21 -25.44
N LEU A 777 -20.12 -16.57 -26.62
CA LEU A 777 -20.76 -17.09 -27.83
C LEU A 777 -20.08 -18.37 -28.35
N ALA A 778 -18.75 -18.46 -28.27
CA ALA A 778 -18.03 -19.70 -28.55
C ALA A 778 -18.42 -20.81 -27.56
N LEU A 779 -18.53 -20.50 -26.26
CA LEU A 779 -18.97 -21.46 -25.25
C LEU A 779 -20.37 -22.01 -25.53
N TRP A 780 -21.33 -21.13 -25.82
CA TRP A 780 -22.70 -21.56 -26.10
C TRP A 780 -22.83 -22.29 -27.44
N LEU A 781 -22.22 -21.77 -28.51
CA LEU A 781 -22.45 -22.24 -29.87
C LEU A 781 -21.50 -23.38 -30.31
N LYS A 782 -20.23 -23.37 -29.88
CA LYS A 782 -19.25 -24.43 -30.16
C LYS A 782 -19.23 -25.46 -29.02
N GLU A 783 -18.91 -25.04 -27.79
CA GLU A 783 -18.70 -25.94 -26.64
C GLU A 783 -19.99 -26.48 -25.99
N LYS A 784 -21.16 -25.98 -26.44
CA LYS A 784 -22.52 -26.34 -25.99
C LYS A 784 -22.79 -26.11 -24.50
N ASP A 785 -22.10 -25.15 -23.88
CA ASP A 785 -22.32 -24.82 -22.46
C ASP A 785 -23.56 -23.91 -22.28
N PRO A 786 -24.63 -24.38 -21.62
CA PRO A 786 -25.82 -23.57 -21.36
C PRO A 786 -25.59 -22.43 -20.35
N ARG A 787 -24.54 -22.51 -19.51
CA ARG A 787 -24.19 -21.47 -18.53
C ARG A 787 -23.86 -20.16 -19.24
N ALA A 788 -23.20 -20.25 -20.41
CA ALA A 788 -22.84 -19.09 -21.21
C ALA A 788 -24.04 -18.36 -21.82
N PHE A 789 -25.11 -19.08 -22.22
CA PHE A 789 -26.37 -18.45 -22.63
C PHE A 789 -26.98 -17.62 -21.49
N ARG A 790 -27.01 -18.19 -20.27
CA ARG A 790 -27.52 -17.47 -19.10
C ARG A 790 -26.69 -16.23 -18.77
N HIS A 791 -25.36 -16.36 -18.85
CA HIS A 791 -24.44 -15.27 -18.58
C HIS A 791 -24.63 -14.11 -19.58
N LEU A 792 -24.72 -14.42 -20.88
CA LEU A 792 -24.97 -13.44 -21.94
C LEU A 792 -26.30 -12.71 -21.77
N PHE A 793 -27.42 -13.44 -21.66
CA PHE A 793 -28.74 -12.82 -21.81
C PHE A 793 -29.41 -12.39 -20.49
N PHE A 794 -28.87 -12.79 -19.33
CA PHE A 794 -29.45 -12.41 -18.03
C PHE A 794 -28.42 -11.81 -17.06
N GLU A 795 -27.23 -12.39 -16.91
CA GLU A 795 -26.25 -11.92 -15.90
C GLU A 795 -25.62 -10.58 -16.31
N LEU A 796 -25.10 -10.47 -17.53
CA LEU A 796 -24.50 -9.23 -18.04
C LEU A 796 -25.51 -8.06 -18.12
N PRO A 797 -26.73 -8.21 -18.68
CA PRO A 797 -27.73 -7.14 -18.66
C PRO A 797 -28.11 -6.69 -17.24
N ARG A 798 -28.21 -7.61 -16.29
CA ARG A 798 -28.49 -7.29 -14.87
C ARG A 798 -27.33 -6.55 -14.23
N TYR A 799 -26.09 -6.98 -14.49
CA TYR A 799 -24.87 -6.33 -14.01
C TYR A 799 -24.75 -4.88 -14.50
N TYR A 800 -24.87 -4.64 -15.80
CA TYR A 800 -24.80 -3.28 -16.35
C TYR A 800 -25.97 -2.40 -15.90
N SER A 801 -27.19 -2.94 -15.83
CA SER A 801 -28.36 -2.20 -15.30
C SER A 801 -28.14 -1.78 -13.85
N ARG A 802 -27.58 -2.66 -13.02
CA ARG A 802 -27.22 -2.37 -11.62
C ARG A 802 -26.14 -1.29 -11.54
N ARG A 803 -25.05 -1.39 -12.31
CA ARG A 803 -23.97 -0.38 -12.29
C ARG A 803 -24.44 0.99 -12.78
N CYS A 804 -25.27 1.05 -13.82
CA CYS A 804 -25.91 2.30 -14.24
C CYS A 804 -26.75 2.93 -13.11
N TYR A 805 -27.51 2.13 -12.36
CA TYR A 805 -28.28 2.60 -11.21
C TYR A 805 -27.39 3.06 -10.04
N GLU A 806 -26.38 2.28 -9.66
CA GLU A 806 -25.41 2.63 -8.61
C GLU A 806 -24.62 3.89 -8.98
N ARG A 807 -24.30 4.08 -10.26
CA ARG A 807 -23.65 5.28 -10.78
C ARG A 807 -24.55 6.51 -10.69
N LEU A 808 -25.82 6.40 -11.07
CA LEU A 808 -26.81 7.48 -10.94
C LEU A 808 -27.07 7.87 -9.47
N ARG A 809 -26.95 6.92 -8.54
CA ARG A 809 -27.05 7.15 -7.08
C ARG A 809 -25.76 7.70 -6.45
N GLY A 810 -24.66 7.76 -7.19
CA GLY A 810 -23.35 8.19 -6.68
C GLY A 810 -22.61 7.14 -5.84
N PHE A 811 -23.05 5.88 -5.85
CA PHE A 811 -22.37 4.77 -5.18
C PHE A 811 -21.20 4.23 -6.02
N ASP A 812 -21.33 4.20 -7.35
CA ASP A 812 -20.21 3.92 -8.27
C ASP A 812 -19.57 5.25 -8.72
N GLN A 813 -18.23 5.34 -8.73
CA GLN A 813 -17.46 6.50 -9.19
C GLN A 813 -16.94 6.35 -10.64
N THR A 814 -17.09 5.16 -11.24
CA THR A 814 -16.62 4.81 -12.59
C THR A 814 -17.03 5.87 -13.65
N PRO A 815 -16.13 6.31 -14.54
CA PRO A 815 -16.50 7.21 -15.63
C PRO A 815 -17.60 6.62 -16.53
N TRP A 816 -18.60 7.41 -16.93
CA TRP A 816 -19.65 6.95 -17.86
C TRP A 816 -19.06 6.36 -19.15
N GLN A 817 -17.98 6.94 -19.66
CA GLN A 817 -17.29 6.46 -20.85
C GLN A 817 -16.71 5.04 -20.69
N TYR A 818 -16.35 4.62 -19.48
CA TYR A 818 -15.92 3.24 -19.19
C TYR A 818 -17.11 2.29 -19.35
N ILE A 819 -18.24 2.57 -18.66
CA ILE A 819 -19.46 1.76 -18.72
C ILE A 819 -19.99 1.67 -20.17
N TRP A 820 -20.00 2.78 -20.91
CA TRP A 820 -20.41 2.80 -22.31
C TRP A 820 -19.45 2.03 -23.22
N SER A 821 -18.15 1.97 -22.91
CA SER A 821 -17.18 1.16 -23.66
C SER A 821 -17.44 -0.33 -23.45
N GLU A 822 -17.69 -0.76 -22.21
CA GLU A 822 -18.07 -2.14 -21.88
C GLU A 822 -19.40 -2.53 -22.56
N VAL A 823 -20.47 -1.74 -22.39
CA VAL A 823 -21.78 -2.02 -23.00
C VAL A 823 -21.72 -2.03 -24.53
N SER A 824 -20.92 -1.15 -25.15
CA SER A 824 -20.72 -1.15 -26.60
C SER A 824 -19.93 -2.39 -27.07
N GLY A 825 -18.93 -2.82 -26.29
CA GLY A 825 -18.18 -4.06 -26.54
C GLY A 825 -19.12 -5.26 -26.50
N TYR A 826 -19.97 -5.33 -25.47
CA TYR A 826 -21.00 -6.36 -25.31
C TYR A 826 -21.95 -6.43 -26.52
N VAL A 827 -22.60 -5.33 -26.90
CA VAL A 827 -23.55 -5.32 -28.04
C VAL A 827 -22.86 -5.66 -29.36
N THR A 828 -21.65 -5.15 -29.61
CA THR A 828 -20.93 -5.40 -30.88
C THR A 828 -20.19 -6.74 -30.93
N GLY A 829 -20.07 -7.45 -29.81
CA GLY A 829 -19.46 -8.78 -29.74
C GLY A 829 -20.19 -9.83 -30.56
N PHE A 830 -21.54 -9.77 -30.58
CA PHE A 830 -22.38 -10.67 -31.39
C PHE A 830 -22.05 -10.61 -32.88
N LEU A 831 -22.04 -9.40 -33.45
CA LEU A 831 -21.70 -9.20 -34.86
C LEU A 831 -20.22 -9.51 -35.13
N GLY A 832 -19.32 -9.14 -34.21
CA GLY A 832 -17.89 -9.44 -34.32
C GLY A 832 -17.60 -10.94 -34.38
N TYR A 833 -18.26 -11.75 -33.54
CA TYR A 833 -18.11 -13.20 -33.57
C TYR A 833 -18.57 -13.80 -34.91
N TRP A 834 -19.74 -13.39 -35.41
CA TRP A 834 -20.24 -13.84 -36.72
C TRP A 834 -19.30 -13.43 -37.88
N GLN A 835 -18.84 -12.18 -37.91
CA GLN A 835 -17.87 -11.69 -38.90
C GLN A 835 -16.57 -12.50 -38.86
N SER A 836 -16.08 -12.80 -37.65
CA SER A 836 -14.85 -13.58 -37.48
C SER A 836 -15.01 -15.04 -37.93
N CYS A 837 -16.16 -15.67 -37.67
CA CYS A 837 -16.49 -16.99 -38.21
C CYS A 837 -16.46 -17.02 -39.75
N GLN A 838 -17.00 -15.98 -40.42
CA GLN A 838 -16.94 -15.88 -41.88
C GLN A 838 -15.51 -15.62 -42.40
N ARG A 839 -14.71 -14.82 -41.67
CA ARG A 839 -13.28 -14.62 -41.95
C ARG A 839 -12.51 -15.94 -41.92
N VAL A 840 -12.67 -16.76 -40.87
CA VAL A 840 -11.96 -18.05 -40.77
C VAL A 840 -12.42 -19.04 -41.84
N LYS A 841 -13.72 -19.09 -42.18
CA LYS A 841 -14.22 -19.87 -43.33
C LYS A 841 -13.56 -19.49 -44.66
N LYS A 842 -13.13 -18.24 -44.84
CA LYS A 842 -12.44 -17.76 -46.04
C LYS A 842 -10.92 -17.98 -45.99
N LEU A 843 -10.30 -17.85 -44.81
CA LEU A 843 -8.84 -17.92 -44.64
C LEU A 843 -8.32 -19.34 -44.34
N GLY A 844 -9.20 -20.27 -43.98
CA GLY A 844 -8.85 -21.61 -43.52
C GLY A 844 -8.34 -21.63 -42.07
N TYR A 845 -8.47 -22.79 -41.42
CA TYR A 845 -7.88 -23.05 -40.11
C TYR A 845 -6.37 -23.30 -40.23
N SER A 846 -5.66 -23.26 -39.10
CA SER A 846 -4.29 -23.78 -39.03
C SER A 846 -4.27 -25.30 -39.18
N GLN A 847 -3.15 -25.86 -39.64
CA GLN A 847 -2.99 -27.32 -39.65
C GLN A 847 -2.94 -27.86 -38.22
N PRO A 848 -3.43 -29.08 -37.95
CA PRO A 848 -3.34 -29.69 -36.62
C PRO A 848 -1.89 -29.75 -36.12
N TYR A 849 -1.69 -29.58 -34.81
CA TYR A 849 -0.37 -29.75 -34.21
C TYR A 849 0.07 -31.22 -34.29
N ILE A 850 1.22 -31.47 -34.91
CA ILE A 850 1.86 -32.79 -34.97
C ILE A 850 2.93 -32.85 -33.86
N PRO A 851 2.86 -33.80 -32.93
CA PRO A 851 3.89 -34.02 -31.90
C PRO A 851 5.29 -34.17 -32.51
N VAL A 852 6.30 -33.65 -31.83
CA VAL A 852 7.69 -33.61 -32.33
C VAL A 852 8.22 -35.01 -32.66
N SER A 853 7.85 -36.02 -31.86
CA SER A 853 8.14 -37.43 -32.07
C SER A 853 7.56 -38.00 -33.38
N GLU A 854 6.45 -37.46 -33.88
CA GLU A 854 5.72 -37.95 -35.05
C GLU A 854 6.11 -37.22 -36.35
N ARG A 855 6.68 -36.01 -36.26
CA ARG A 855 7.05 -35.19 -37.44
C ARG A 855 8.01 -35.90 -38.40
N ASN A 856 8.90 -36.75 -37.88
CA ASN A 856 9.82 -37.54 -38.69
C ASN A 856 9.16 -38.76 -39.38
N VAL A 857 8.00 -39.22 -38.90
CA VAL A 857 7.25 -40.34 -39.49
C VAL A 857 6.42 -39.87 -40.69
N VAL A 858 5.85 -38.67 -40.62
CA VAL A 858 5.03 -38.08 -41.69
C VAL A 858 5.85 -37.77 -42.95
N ALA A 859 7.15 -37.52 -42.82
CA ALA A 859 8.07 -37.30 -43.95
C ALA A 859 8.31 -38.56 -44.83
N PHE A 860 7.87 -39.74 -44.40
CA PHE A 860 8.11 -41.03 -45.07
C PHE A 860 6.85 -41.70 -45.66
N ALA A 861 5.77 -40.95 -45.87
CA ALA A 861 4.59 -41.42 -46.60
C ALA A 861 4.60 -40.92 -48.08
N PRO A 862 5.13 -41.70 -49.05
CA PRO A 862 5.06 -41.32 -50.45
C PRO A 862 3.63 -41.50 -50.97
N THR A 863 2.92 -40.39 -51.19
CA THR A 863 1.75 -40.40 -52.08
C THR A 863 2.23 -40.63 -53.50
N ALA A 864 1.99 -41.83 -54.01
CA ALA A 864 2.37 -42.23 -55.36
C ALA A 864 1.43 -41.62 -56.42
N GLU A 865 1.60 -40.34 -56.73
CA GLU A 865 1.27 -39.75 -58.03
C GLU A 865 1.96 -38.37 -58.20
N GLU A 866 2.28 -38.01 -59.45
CA GLU A 866 2.87 -36.72 -59.87
C GLU A 866 4.31 -36.36 -59.40
N ILE A 867 5.31 -37.09 -59.93
CA ILE A 867 6.56 -36.44 -60.37
C ILE A 867 6.74 -36.69 -61.87
N ARG A 868 6.34 -35.70 -62.69
CA ARG A 868 6.82 -35.58 -64.07
C ARG A 868 8.15 -34.82 -64.05
N PRO A 869 9.27 -35.39 -64.52
CA PRO A 869 10.49 -34.61 -64.72
C PRO A 869 10.31 -33.71 -65.95
N LEU A 870 10.37 -32.39 -65.74
CA LEU A 870 10.54 -31.42 -66.83
C LEU A 870 12.03 -31.29 -67.21
N PRO A 871 12.33 -30.94 -68.48
CA PRO A 871 13.53 -31.45 -69.13
C PRO A 871 14.80 -30.65 -68.89
N ILE A 872 15.92 -31.36 -68.77
CA ILE A 872 17.26 -30.81 -68.96
C ILE A 872 17.48 -30.61 -70.47
N GLN A 873 17.75 -29.38 -70.92
CA GLN A 873 18.28 -29.15 -72.27
C GLN A 873 19.83 -29.15 -72.27
N PRO A 874 20.49 -29.54 -73.37
CA PRO A 874 21.88 -29.99 -73.32
C PRO A 874 22.87 -29.12 -74.13
N HIS A 875 24.12 -29.06 -73.62
CA HIS A 875 25.37 -28.73 -74.35
C HIS A 875 25.48 -27.28 -74.91
N SER A 876 26.67 -26.68 -75.04
CA SER A 876 27.90 -27.28 -75.54
C SER A 876 29.21 -26.57 -75.10
N THR A 877 30.32 -27.24 -75.43
CA THR A 877 31.72 -26.93 -75.15
C THR A 877 32.34 -25.84 -76.04
N SER A 878 33.35 -25.12 -75.54
CA SER A 878 34.73 -25.14 -76.09
C SER A 878 35.70 -24.28 -75.26
N ALA A 879 37.01 -24.44 -75.49
CA ALA A 879 38.07 -24.04 -74.58
C ALA A 879 38.95 -22.89 -75.12
N SER A 880 39.68 -22.23 -74.22
CA SER A 880 41.01 -21.67 -74.50
C SER A 880 41.84 -21.50 -73.21
N THR A 881 43.06 -22.06 -73.19
CA THR A 881 44.35 -21.48 -72.67
C THR A 881 44.29 -20.28 -71.69
N GLN A 882 45.10 -20.08 -70.63
CA GLN A 882 46.35 -20.67 -70.06
C GLN A 882 46.63 -19.88 -68.73
N ASP A 883 47.51 -20.19 -67.76
CA ASP A 883 48.47 -21.30 -67.50
C ASP A 883 48.75 -21.43 -65.96
N LYS A 884 49.83 -22.09 -65.54
CA LYS A 884 50.45 -22.15 -64.18
C LYS A 884 51.61 -21.12 -64.02
N PRO A 885 52.28 -20.95 -62.84
CA PRO A 885 52.05 -21.51 -61.50
C PRO A 885 52.07 -20.50 -60.31
N SER A 886 51.84 -21.05 -59.11
CA SER A 886 52.17 -20.61 -57.74
C SER A 886 53.59 -19.97 -57.57
N PRO A 887 53.95 -19.22 -56.48
CA PRO A 887 53.89 -19.74 -55.09
C PRO A 887 53.73 -18.77 -53.87
N VAL A 888 53.23 -19.35 -52.76
CA VAL A 888 53.75 -19.29 -51.37
C VAL A 888 54.32 -17.97 -50.80
N SER A 889 53.69 -17.38 -49.77
CA SER A 889 54.17 -17.44 -48.36
C SER A 889 53.43 -16.52 -47.37
N MET A 890 53.26 -17.07 -46.16
CA MET A 890 53.18 -16.50 -44.79
C MET A 890 52.91 -15.00 -44.54
N GLY A 891 51.98 -14.78 -43.60
CA GLY A 891 51.77 -13.55 -42.82
C GLY A 891 50.81 -13.86 -41.68
#